data_AF-A0A0N9HYC2-F1
#
_entry.id   AF-A0A0N9HYC2-F1
#
_cell.length_a   1.000
_cell.length_b   1.000
_cell.length_c   1.000
_cell.angle_alpha   90.00
_cell.angle_beta   90.00
_cell.angle_gamma   90.00
#
_symmetry.space_group_name_H-M   'P 1'
#
loop_
_entity.id
_entity.type
_entity.pdbx_description
1 polymer ?
#
loop_
_entity_poly.entity_id
_entity_poly.type
_entity_poly.pdbx_seq_one_letter_code
_entity_poly.pdbx_strand_id
1 'polypeptide(L)'
;MVTTIPSVVGQAAAAQPRLPDTAISIPPTAWVPPAQVNRTPTGGEPPATPWQGPGSQGRATPDAIAAEAVTCSSGVATGILKQYPLERFPVSDRTELLINTANGNVVINASDLTVKGTGQNLSLNHVYNSKLPDGGALGTGWSLNTGRDVGLTFDGDNVVLHGESAYCATFTKNGSGYKPAPGVSAQLKKLDGGSYALTFNGSNEKWLFNAQGWLLSQADRNGNSITPRYKGNGTLASITDSQGRVTTFGYDGAQRLTSITDHTGTTAASYGYDSAGKLTSYTDRAGQQTTLAYDAANNLSAFVDPDKGRTQLFYDSSDRVTEVRIPGQSGPLATLFTYGDKQTVETDANTNKVTYKYDDQGRQTEAVDALGHVQKKTWTANSDVQVTTDGLTNNTTRSYDSLNNLIGTELPTGAKNAIGYTKTGQPHLPTTSKDPQGNEITRDYDDAGNLTKVRSTGLNADLQVLTYNHPQGTVASATDGNGQPTTFTYDDAGNLTSMDPAGPIQPSRYGYDSLSRLTSVTDGNGVRLDYSYDKLDRVVAISRNGQALQAHTYNAIGNLTARQYGAVTTTFQWVKTSAASQPIQAKRTEGTSVETVGYTYDKVGNLKTLSDAGGTTTYNYDVANRLTSLADPFGQNTTFGYDNADRRTRTDFAGGTVQYTGYDKSGRQTSVTVNKTGGIPLLRHTYSYTKSGGGDSDKLQSRNINGDTTKYTYDSLGRLTKAGNDGFTHDKASNLTNLAGTAFVINTANQATEAGDDKLTFDGAGNLTANSAGNTSHTYSPTNQLVRTTTNGQQVFSAGYDTIDQTQRRAITETVNGTSTTHVFGETALGTTQVVDNGARTSYTRDPDGTPITQKTPTGARYHLITDYQGSVLGLVDSNGALAATYTYSPYGTPTGTGPAADVNHFRWIGTYQLRGGTNLTGHRNYHPNWGRFSQTDPTNQEPNPYNYATGDPINKSDPTGAYSGADFGQDIGSQAGAAIGGAAVAGVCAVTAGVGCIVGGIAAGAIFGGVGGAAGALIGGGDKNKVGDGFISGAVGGAIGGGLGGLLGKGGKLLYKKFKR
;
A
#
# COMPACT_ATOMS: atom_id res chain seq x y z
N MET A 1 -19.83 -13.54 30.75
CA MET A 1 -19.34 -14.70 31.52
C MET A 1 -17.96 -15.04 30.97
N VAL A 2 -16.97 -15.09 31.86
CA VAL A 2 -15.56 -15.36 31.53
C VAL A 2 -15.44 -16.83 31.15
N THR A 3 -15.40 -17.12 29.84
CA THR A 3 -15.04 -18.46 29.37
C THR A 3 -13.53 -18.57 29.43
N THR A 4 -13.06 -19.37 30.37
CA THR A 4 -11.66 -19.78 30.55
C THR A 4 -11.13 -20.39 29.26
N ILE A 5 -10.16 -19.72 28.62
CA ILE A 5 -9.35 -20.29 27.54
C ILE A 5 -8.42 -21.32 28.18
N PRO A 6 -8.38 -22.59 27.74
CA PRO A 6 -7.45 -23.57 28.27
C PRO A 6 -6.02 -23.12 27.96
N SER A 7 -5.25 -22.87 29.02
CA SER A 7 -3.81 -22.61 28.97
C SER A 7 -3.07 -23.90 28.60
N VAL A 8 -2.95 -24.18 27.31
CA VAL A 8 -1.96 -25.14 26.80
C VAL A 8 -1.19 -24.46 25.68
N VAL A 9 -0.25 -23.59 26.06
CA VAL A 9 0.74 -23.09 25.12
C VAL A 9 1.89 -24.10 25.12
N GLY A 10 1.86 -25.02 24.17
CA GLY A 10 2.92 -26.00 23.98
C GLY A 10 4.26 -25.32 23.71
N GLN A 11 5.35 -25.86 24.26
CA GLN A 11 6.70 -25.46 23.87
C GLN A 11 6.94 -25.84 22.41
N ALA A 12 7.53 -24.93 21.65
CA ALA A 12 8.02 -25.18 20.30
C ALA A 12 8.96 -26.39 20.31
N ALA A 13 8.49 -27.53 19.78
CA ALA A 13 9.37 -28.65 19.49
C ALA A 13 10.36 -28.22 18.39
N ALA A 14 11.63 -28.61 18.54
CA ALA A 14 12.70 -28.33 17.59
C ALA A 14 12.40 -29.02 16.25
N ALA A 15 11.79 -28.29 15.31
CA ALA A 15 11.68 -28.74 13.94
C ALA A 15 12.95 -28.33 13.17
N GLN A 16 13.66 -29.31 12.61
CA GLN A 16 14.77 -29.11 11.70
C GLN A 16 14.34 -28.26 10.48
N PRO A 17 15.27 -27.54 9.82
CA PRO A 17 15.07 -26.92 8.50
C PRO A 17 14.40 -27.88 7.52
N ARG A 18 13.32 -27.47 6.83
CA ARG A 18 12.57 -28.35 5.92
C ARG A 18 12.48 -27.78 4.51
N LEU A 19 12.62 -28.69 3.54
CA LEU A 19 12.13 -28.49 2.18
C LEU A 19 10.66 -28.95 2.09
N PRO A 20 9.84 -28.36 1.21
CA PRO A 20 8.43 -28.72 1.07
C PRO A 20 8.29 -30.06 0.33
N ASP A 21 8.61 -31.17 0.99
CA ASP A 21 8.55 -32.52 0.39
C ASP A 21 7.18 -33.20 0.59
N THR A 22 6.26 -32.56 1.33
CA THR A 22 4.90 -33.08 1.54
C THR A 22 3.93 -32.45 0.55
N ALA A 23 3.41 -33.25 -0.37
CA ALA A 23 2.42 -32.80 -1.34
C ALA A 23 1.11 -32.39 -0.64
N ILE A 24 0.67 -31.15 -0.87
CA ILE A 24 -0.63 -30.65 -0.44
C ILE A 24 -1.61 -30.76 -1.62
N SER A 25 -2.87 -31.08 -1.34
CA SER A 25 -3.93 -31.02 -2.35
C SER A 25 -4.28 -29.59 -2.72
N ILE A 26 -4.44 -29.32 -4.02
CA ILE A 26 -5.00 -28.04 -4.48
C ILE A 26 -6.43 -27.91 -3.91
N PRO A 27 -6.81 -26.76 -3.31
CA PRO A 27 -8.14 -26.58 -2.75
C PRO A 27 -9.25 -26.81 -3.79
N PRO A 28 -10.40 -27.40 -3.40
CA PRO A 28 -11.52 -27.64 -4.31
C PRO A 28 -12.19 -26.34 -4.80
N THR A 29 -11.87 -25.20 -4.17
CA THR A 29 -12.29 -23.87 -4.61
C THR A 29 -11.51 -23.37 -5.83
N ALA A 30 -10.40 -24.02 -6.19
CA ALA A 30 -9.65 -23.71 -7.40
C ALA A 30 -10.56 -23.84 -8.64
N TRP A 31 -10.57 -22.80 -9.45
CA TRP A 31 -11.47 -22.64 -10.58
C TRP A 31 -10.68 -22.20 -11.81
N VAL A 32 -10.87 -22.98 -12.88
CA VAL A 32 -10.33 -22.67 -14.21
C VAL A 32 -11.46 -22.01 -15.02
N PRO A 33 -11.26 -20.79 -15.53
CA PRO A 33 -12.25 -20.15 -16.38
C PRO A 33 -12.34 -20.88 -17.74
N PRO A 34 -13.50 -20.85 -18.41
CA PRO A 34 -13.62 -21.34 -19.78
C PRO A 34 -12.57 -20.69 -20.70
N ALA A 35 -11.94 -21.49 -21.56
CA ALA A 35 -10.92 -21.01 -22.50
C ALA A 35 -11.50 -20.17 -23.65
N GLN A 36 -12.77 -20.41 -24.00
CA GLN A 36 -13.45 -19.66 -25.04
C GLN A 36 -13.76 -18.25 -24.56
N VAL A 37 -13.42 -17.27 -25.39
CA VAL A 37 -13.60 -15.85 -25.10
C VAL A 37 -14.54 -15.25 -26.14
N ASN A 38 -15.64 -14.65 -25.67
CA ASN A 38 -16.52 -13.85 -26.50
C ASN A 38 -15.79 -12.58 -26.95
N ARG A 39 -15.70 -12.40 -28.27
CA ARG A 39 -15.12 -11.23 -28.93
C ARG A 39 -16.11 -10.56 -29.87
N THR A 40 -17.39 -10.96 -29.85
CA THR A 40 -18.43 -10.43 -30.74
C THR A 40 -19.29 -9.44 -29.97
N PRO A 41 -19.12 -8.12 -30.20
CA PRO A 41 -19.94 -7.12 -29.53
C PRO A 41 -21.39 -7.23 -29.97
N THR A 42 -22.31 -6.93 -29.06
CA THR A 42 -23.74 -6.82 -29.35
C THR A 42 -24.22 -5.38 -29.11
N GLY A 43 -25.34 -5.02 -29.73
CA GLY A 43 -25.84 -3.65 -29.73
C GLY A 43 -25.12 -2.73 -30.72
N GLY A 44 -25.46 -1.46 -30.67
CA GLY A 44 -24.96 -0.44 -31.60
C GLY A 44 -24.59 0.85 -30.89
N GLU A 45 -24.58 1.92 -31.68
CA GLU A 45 -24.49 3.28 -31.19
C GLU A 45 -25.61 3.58 -30.18
N PRO A 46 -25.38 4.51 -29.24
CA PRO A 46 -26.42 4.98 -28.34
C PRO A 46 -27.61 5.59 -29.12
N PRO A 47 -28.81 5.66 -28.50
CA PRO A 47 -29.97 6.30 -29.10
C PRO A 47 -29.70 7.76 -29.48
N ALA A 48 -30.39 8.25 -30.51
CA ALA A 48 -30.29 9.64 -30.96
C ALA A 48 -30.92 10.66 -29.99
N THR A 49 -31.55 10.20 -28.92
CA THR A 49 -32.13 11.05 -27.87
C THR A 49 -31.03 11.57 -26.93
N PRO A 50 -31.17 12.79 -26.39
CA PRO A 50 -30.26 13.29 -25.35
C PRO A 50 -30.15 12.29 -24.20
N TRP A 51 -28.92 12.02 -23.76
CA TRP A 51 -28.67 11.26 -22.56
C TRP A 51 -29.35 11.97 -21.38
N GLN A 52 -30.07 11.20 -20.58
CA GLN A 52 -30.66 11.67 -19.34
C GLN A 52 -29.89 11.04 -18.19
N GLY A 53 -29.69 11.82 -17.12
CA GLY A 53 -29.06 11.34 -15.90
C GLY A 53 -29.70 10.06 -15.35
N PRO A 54 -29.00 9.31 -14.49
CA PRO A 54 -29.60 8.23 -13.71
C PRO A 54 -30.95 8.70 -13.14
N GLY A 55 -32.01 7.98 -13.49
CA GLY A 55 -33.34 8.12 -12.89
C GLY A 55 -34.33 9.13 -13.50
N SER A 56 -33.93 9.94 -14.50
CA SER A 56 -34.87 10.65 -15.38
C SER A 56 -35.34 9.81 -16.58
N GLN A 57 -34.77 8.61 -16.72
CA GLN A 57 -34.99 7.65 -17.81
C GLN A 57 -36.29 6.84 -17.61
N GLY A 58 -37.44 7.36 -18.04
CA GLY A 58 -38.73 6.66 -17.98
C GLY A 58 -39.98 7.52 -17.76
N ARG A 59 -39.83 8.85 -17.62
CA ARG A 59 -40.98 9.77 -17.56
C ARG A 59 -41.49 10.07 -18.97
N ALA A 60 -42.66 9.54 -19.31
CA ALA A 60 -43.30 9.74 -20.60
C ALA A 60 -44.02 11.10 -20.66
N THR A 61 -43.33 12.23 -20.82
CA THR A 61 -43.88 13.47 -21.44
C THR A 61 -42.77 14.50 -21.76
N PRO A 62 -42.72 15.06 -22.99
CA PRO A 62 -41.78 16.13 -23.36
C PRO A 62 -42.05 17.50 -22.70
N ASP A 63 -43.29 17.79 -22.30
CA ASP A 63 -43.72 19.17 -21.96
C ASP A 63 -43.51 19.58 -20.49
N ALA A 64 -42.99 18.69 -19.63
CA ALA A 64 -42.69 19.02 -18.22
C ALA A 64 -41.19 19.19 -17.92
N ILE A 65 -40.30 19.02 -18.92
CA ILE A 65 -38.84 18.96 -18.73
C ILE A 65 -38.18 20.36 -18.86
N ALA A 66 -38.96 21.44 -18.90
CA ALA A 66 -38.44 22.79 -19.07
C ALA A 66 -37.93 23.48 -17.77
N ALA A 67 -37.88 22.81 -16.61
CA ALA A 67 -37.47 23.46 -15.36
C ALA A 67 -36.69 22.60 -14.34
N GLU A 68 -36.54 21.28 -14.54
CA GLU A 68 -35.68 20.44 -13.69
C GLU A 68 -34.57 19.83 -14.54
N ALA A 69 -33.77 20.69 -15.18
CA ALA A 69 -32.43 20.28 -15.54
C ALA A 69 -31.74 19.85 -14.24
N VAL A 70 -31.30 18.59 -14.17
CA VAL A 70 -30.42 18.07 -13.12
C VAL A 70 -29.13 18.88 -13.15
N THR A 71 -29.19 20.06 -12.57
CA THR A 71 -28.09 20.96 -12.31
C THR A 71 -27.47 20.47 -11.02
N CYS A 72 -26.15 20.58 -10.86
CA CYS A 72 -25.44 20.33 -9.61
C CYS A 72 -25.90 21.26 -8.44
N SER A 73 -27.07 21.92 -8.59
CA SER A 73 -27.49 23.17 -7.96
C SER A 73 -28.09 23.04 -6.56
N SER A 74 -28.26 21.83 -6.01
CA SER A 74 -28.64 21.70 -4.59
C SER A 74 -27.47 21.90 -3.62
N GLY A 75 -26.25 22.11 -4.13
CA GLY A 75 -25.07 22.36 -3.29
C GLY A 75 -24.57 21.13 -2.53
N VAL A 76 -25.19 19.96 -2.72
CA VAL A 76 -24.76 18.72 -2.07
C VAL A 76 -23.95 17.92 -3.08
N ALA A 77 -22.66 18.24 -3.15
CA ALA A 77 -21.58 17.32 -3.45
C ALA A 77 -21.91 15.82 -3.21
N THR A 78 -22.28 15.07 -4.26
CA THR A 78 -22.59 13.64 -4.19
C THR A 78 -21.42 12.80 -4.74
N GLY A 79 -21.26 11.55 -4.26
CA GLY A 79 -20.23 10.62 -4.74
C GLY A 79 -18.84 10.74 -4.10
N ILE A 80 -17.82 10.19 -4.79
CA ILE A 80 -16.44 10.06 -4.30
C ILE A 80 -15.56 11.04 -5.07
N LEU A 81 -15.34 12.23 -4.50
CA LEU A 81 -14.34 13.19 -5.00
C LEU A 81 -13.26 13.45 -3.95
N LYS A 82 -12.07 13.76 -4.43
CA LYS A 82 -10.84 13.91 -3.63
C LYS A 82 -10.89 15.03 -2.60
N GLN A 83 -11.76 16.01 -2.77
CA GLN A 83 -11.91 17.12 -1.82
C GLN A 83 -12.90 16.82 -0.69
N TYR A 84 -13.73 15.76 -0.82
CA TYR A 84 -14.76 15.45 0.17
C TYR A 84 -14.24 14.55 1.28
N PRO A 85 -14.45 14.92 2.56
CA PRO A 85 -13.98 14.16 3.70
C PRO A 85 -14.90 12.94 3.93
N LEU A 86 -14.47 11.76 3.46
CA LEU A 86 -15.26 10.53 3.65
C LEU A 86 -14.79 9.75 4.87
N GLU A 87 -15.69 9.15 5.64
CA GLU A 87 -15.39 8.10 6.63
C GLU A 87 -15.55 6.72 6.01
N ARG A 88 -14.66 5.76 6.30
CA ARG A 88 -14.58 4.49 5.55
C ARG A 88 -14.78 3.27 6.44
N PHE A 89 -15.80 2.47 6.08
CA PHE A 89 -16.12 1.20 6.70
C PHE A 89 -15.91 0.05 5.70
N PRO A 90 -14.83 -0.72 5.78
CA PRO A 90 -14.63 -1.87 4.91
C PRO A 90 -15.60 -2.99 5.27
N VAL A 91 -16.30 -3.51 4.27
CA VAL A 91 -17.32 -4.56 4.47
C VAL A 91 -16.74 -5.94 4.15
N SER A 92 -16.10 -6.04 2.98
CA SER A 92 -15.44 -7.23 2.44
C SER A 92 -14.25 -6.80 1.56
N ASP A 93 -13.57 -7.76 0.95
CA ASP A 93 -12.58 -7.52 -0.11
C ASP A 93 -13.17 -7.01 -1.45
N ARG A 94 -14.50 -6.90 -1.55
CA ARG A 94 -15.22 -6.44 -2.74
C ARG A 94 -16.16 -5.27 -2.51
N THR A 95 -16.41 -4.88 -1.25
CA THR A 95 -17.40 -3.87 -0.89
C THR A 95 -16.85 -2.93 0.17
N GLU A 96 -17.00 -1.64 -0.08
CA GLU A 96 -16.66 -0.58 0.86
C GLU A 96 -17.86 0.36 1.05
N LEU A 97 -18.10 0.76 2.31
CA LEU A 97 -19.06 1.78 2.71
C LEU A 97 -18.31 3.08 3.05
N LEU A 98 -18.78 4.20 2.51
CA LEU A 98 -18.18 5.52 2.62
C LEU A 98 -19.22 6.52 3.08
N ILE A 99 -18.88 7.39 4.04
CA ILE A 99 -19.77 8.44 4.55
C ILE A 99 -19.13 9.80 4.30
N ASN A 100 -19.73 10.66 3.48
CA ASN A 100 -19.27 12.04 3.39
C ASN A 100 -19.64 12.80 4.66
N THR A 101 -18.66 13.10 5.49
CA THR A 101 -18.88 13.73 6.80
C THR A 101 -19.36 15.17 6.70
N ALA A 102 -19.21 15.84 5.56
CA ALA A 102 -19.70 17.20 5.38
C ALA A 102 -21.23 17.27 5.19
N ASN A 103 -21.86 16.22 4.65
CA ASN A 103 -23.27 16.25 4.28
C ASN A 103 -24.06 14.95 4.57
N GLY A 104 -23.41 13.95 5.18
CA GLY A 104 -24.00 12.66 5.52
C GLY A 104 -24.40 11.78 4.35
N ASN A 105 -23.85 12.02 3.15
CA ASN A 105 -24.07 11.13 2.02
C ASN A 105 -23.42 9.77 2.25
N VAL A 106 -24.20 8.70 2.09
CA VAL A 106 -23.75 7.32 2.09
C VAL A 106 -23.41 6.89 0.67
N VAL A 107 -22.20 6.37 0.47
CA VAL A 107 -21.79 5.72 -0.77
C VAL A 107 -21.36 4.28 -0.48
N ILE A 108 -21.94 3.30 -1.18
CA ILE A 108 -21.43 1.92 -1.19
C ILE A 108 -20.88 1.64 -2.56
N ASN A 109 -19.63 1.22 -2.64
CA ASN A 109 -19.00 0.79 -3.88
C ASN A 109 -18.72 -0.71 -3.80
N ALA A 110 -19.37 -1.49 -4.67
CA ALA A 110 -19.26 -2.94 -4.71
C ALA A 110 -18.77 -3.43 -6.08
N SER A 111 -17.71 -4.25 -6.09
CA SER A 111 -17.11 -4.75 -7.32
C SER A 111 -17.84 -5.99 -7.86
N ASP A 112 -18.30 -5.91 -9.11
CA ASP A 112 -18.97 -6.99 -9.84
C ASP A 112 -18.00 -7.83 -10.67
N LEU A 113 -17.12 -7.16 -11.39
CA LEU A 113 -16.16 -7.78 -12.31
C LEU A 113 -14.89 -6.94 -12.40
N THR A 114 -13.73 -7.60 -12.42
CA THR A 114 -12.47 -6.97 -12.82
C THR A 114 -11.80 -7.89 -13.84
N VAL A 115 -11.51 -7.37 -15.02
CA VAL A 115 -10.75 -8.08 -16.06
C VAL A 115 -9.50 -7.28 -16.40
N LYS A 116 -8.35 -7.95 -16.38
CA LYS A 116 -7.05 -7.32 -16.65
C LYS A 116 -6.89 -7.02 -18.14
N GLY A 117 -6.75 -5.75 -18.49
CA GLY A 117 -6.61 -5.32 -19.88
C GLY A 117 -5.25 -4.68 -20.17
N THR A 118 -5.03 -4.28 -21.42
CA THR A 118 -3.82 -3.59 -21.85
C THR A 118 -3.98 -2.09 -21.57
N GLY A 119 -3.10 -1.53 -20.74
CA GLY A 119 -3.19 -0.14 -20.28
C GLY A 119 -4.30 0.12 -19.26
N GLN A 120 -5.56 -0.16 -19.62
CA GLN A 120 -6.72 -0.07 -18.73
C GLN A 120 -7.34 -1.43 -18.43
N ASN A 121 -7.80 -1.61 -17.18
CA ASN A 121 -8.60 -2.76 -16.77
C ASN A 121 -10.10 -2.47 -16.97
N LEU A 122 -10.86 -3.42 -17.50
CA LEU A 122 -12.31 -3.37 -17.35
C LEU A 122 -12.64 -3.70 -15.90
N SER A 123 -13.05 -2.70 -15.15
CA SER A 123 -13.66 -2.93 -13.84
C SER A 123 -15.16 -2.60 -14.00
N LEU A 124 -16.06 -3.34 -13.36
CA LEU A 124 -17.50 -3.06 -13.26
C LEU A 124 -17.92 -3.09 -11.79
N ASN A 125 -18.56 -2.02 -11.35
CA ASN A 125 -18.99 -1.80 -9.99
C ASN A 125 -20.40 -1.21 -10.03
N HIS A 126 -21.22 -1.63 -9.09
CA HIS A 126 -22.44 -0.93 -8.74
C HIS A 126 -22.20 -0.04 -7.52
N VAL A 127 -22.80 1.14 -7.56
CA VAL A 127 -22.59 2.19 -6.57
C VAL A 127 -23.93 2.60 -5.99
N TYR A 128 -24.08 2.49 -4.68
CA TYR A 128 -25.16 3.15 -3.95
C TYR A 128 -24.75 4.57 -3.62
N ASN A 129 -25.67 5.53 -3.72
CA ASN A 129 -25.48 6.91 -3.31
C ASN A 129 -26.78 7.42 -2.71
N SER A 130 -26.84 7.64 -1.39
CA SER A 130 -28.09 8.02 -0.70
C SER A 130 -28.65 9.37 -1.13
N LYS A 131 -27.80 10.24 -1.71
CA LYS A 131 -28.20 11.55 -2.22
C LYS A 131 -28.51 11.52 -3.72
N LEU A 132 -28.57 10.35 -4.34
CA LEU A 132 -29.01 10.19 -5.72
C LEU A 132 -30.55 10.04 -5.72
N PRO A 133 -31.31 11.08 -6.10
CA PRO A 133 -32.76 11.13 -5.89
C PRO A 133 -33.53 10.13 -6.75
N ASP A 134 -32.99 9.74 -7.92
CA ASP A 134 -33.63 8.83 -8.86
C ASP A 134 -32.67 7.67 -9.26
N GLY A 135 -33.21 6.51 -9.63
CA GLY A 135 -32.42 5.26 -9.79
C GLY A 135 -31.68 5.09 -11.13
N GLY A 136 -30.49 4.50 -11.10
CA GLY A 136 -29.74 4.10 -12.29
C GLY A 136 -30.17 2.73 -12.83
N ALA A 137 -29.26 2.02 -13.50
CA ALA A 137 -29.49 0.70 -14.09
C ALA A 137 -29.95 -0.37 -13.09
N LEU A 138 -29.79 -0.14 -11.78
CA LEU A 138 -30.12 -1.04 -10.68
C LEU A 138 -31.25 -0.50 -9.77
N GLY A 139 -31.97 0.54 -10.21
CA GLY A 139 -33.07 1.14 -9.45
C GLY A 139 -32.61 2.21 -8.45
N THR A 140 -33.55 2.68 -7.62
CA THR A 140 -33.40 3.89 -6.77
C THR A 140 -32.14 3.86 -5.92
N GLY A 141 -31.33 4.92 -6.04
CA GLY A 141 -30.07 5.10 -5.31
C GLY A 141 -28.88 4.28 -5.84
N TRP A 142 -29.08 3.39 -6.81
CA TRP A 142 -28.03 2.52 -7.35
C TRP A 142 -27.72 2.83 -8.81
N SER A 143 -26.44 2.98 -9.13
CA SER A 143 -25.93 3.14 -10.49
C SER A 143 -24.88 2.09 -10.84
N LEU A 144 -24.70 1.84 -12.12
CA LEU A 144 -23.48 1.23 -12.64
C LEU A 144 -22.44 2.33 -12.89
N ASN A 145 -21.18 2.03 -12.63
CA ASN A 145 -20.12 3.04 -12.72
C ASN A 145 -19.74 3.44 -14.18
N THR A 146 -20.46 2.98 -15.20
CA THR A 146 -20.15 3.17 -16.62
C THR A 146 -21.41 3.08 -17.48
N GLY A 147 -21.27 3.40 -18.78
CA GLY A 147 -22.31 3.21 -19.78
C GLY A 147 -23.56 4.04 -19.51
N ARG A 148 -24.73 3.40 -19.38
CA ARG A 148 -26.03 4.08 -19.24
C ARG A 148 -26.07 5.12 -18.12
N ASP A 149 -25.32 4.91 -17.05
CA ASP A 149 -25.37 5.77 -15.85
C ASP A 149 -24.21 6.79 -15.78
N VAL A 150 -23.35 6.85 -16.80
CA VAL A 150 -22.25 7.82 -16.93
C VAL A 150 -22.42 8.59 -18.24
N GLY A 151 -22.50 9.91 -18.16
CA GLY A 151 -22.85 10.73 -19.31
C GLY A 151 -22.74 12.22 -19.05
N LEU A 152 -23.16 12.99 -20.05
CA LEU A 152 -23.21 14.45 -20.00
C LEU A 152 -24.66 14.93 -20.11
N THR A 153 -25.07 15.81 -19.21
CA THR A 153 -26.25 16.67 -19.42
C THR A 153 -25.82 18.09 -19.80
N PHE A 154 -26.75 18.85 -20.37
CA PHE A 154 -26.50 20.20 -20.87
C PHE A 154 -27.39 21.21 -20.15
N ASP A 155 -26.80 22.25 -19.58
CA ASP A 155 -27.48 23.33 -18.86
C ASP A 155 -27.09 24.67 -19.47
N GLY A 156 -27.93 25.16 -20.39
CA GLY A 156 -27.57 26.26 -21.29
C GLY A 156 -26.29 25.91 -22.08
N ASP A 157 -25.28 26.77 -21.99
CA ASP A 157 -23.96 26.53 -22.60
C ASP A 157 -23.02 25.66 -21.73
N ASN A 158 -23.41 25.38 -20.48
CA ASN A 158 -22.62 24.56 -19.56
C ASN A 158 -22.85 23.08 -19.82
N VAL A 159 -21.86 22.27 -19.48
CA VAL A 159 -21.93 20.80 -19.59
C VAL A 159 -21.75 20.21 -18.21
N VAL A 160 -22.61 19.27 -17.83
CA VAL A 160 -22.54 18.59 -16.53
C VAL A 160 -22.12 17.14 -16.75
N LEU A 161 -20.98 16.75 -16.21
CA LEU A 161 -20.52 15.36 -16.17
C LEU A 161 -21.17 14.63 -15.01
N HIS A 162 -21.68 13.43 -15.26
CA HIS A 162 -22.10 12.46 -14.26
C HIS A 162 -21.11 11.29 -14.29
N GLY A 163 -20.32 11.14 -13.23
CA GLY A 163 -19.16 10.24 -13.18
C GLY A 163 -19.42 8.88 -12.51
N GLU A 164 -18.35 8.09 -12.36
CA GLU A 164 -18.47 6.66 -12.03
C GLU A 164 -19.01 6.33 -10.63
N SER A 165 -18.97 7.27 -9.68
CA SER A 165 -19.57 7.11 -8.34
C SER A 165 -20.91 7.84 -8.19
N ALA A 166 -21.55 8.14 -9.32
CA ALA A 166 -22.71 9.02 -9.41
C ALA A 166 -22.45 10.42 -8.81
N TYR A 167 -21.20 10.89 -8.87
CA TYR A 167 -20.88 12.29 -8.62
C TYR A 167 -21.26 13.12 -9.85
N CYS A 168 -21.53 14.41 -9.66
CA CYS A 168 -21.77 15.35 -10.74
C CYS A 168 -20.76 16.50 -10.73
N ALA A 169 -20.35 16.99 -11.90
CA ALA A 169 -19.39 18.08 -12.06
C ALA A 169 -19.75 19.00 -13.24
N THR A 170 -19.95 20.29 -12.96
CA THR A 170 -20.26 21.29 -13.99
C THR A 170 -19.00 21.86 -14.64
N PHE A 171 -18.93 21.75 -15.96
CA PHE A 171 -17.99 22.44 -16.83
C PHE A 171 -18.64 23.71 -17.36
N THR A 172 -18.25 24.86 -16.81
CA THR A 172 -18.81 26.16 -17.17
C THR A 172 -18.23 26.63 -18.50
N LYS A 173 -19.06 27.13 -19.41
CA LYS A 173 -18.60 27.69 -20.68
C LYS A 173 -17.64 28.87 -20.44
N ASN A 174 -16.50 28.86 -21.12
CA ASN A 174 -15.52 29.95 -21.04
C ASN A 174 -14.84 30.18 -22.41
N GLY A 175 -15.29 31.21 -23.13
CA GLY A 175 -14.86 31.47 -24.50
C GLY A 175 -15.18 30.28 -25.43
N SER A 176 -14.20 29.82 -26.20
CA SER A 176 -14.34 28.63 -27.04
C SER A 176 -14.30 27.31 -26.25
N GLY A 177 -13.78 27.30 -25.02
CA GLY A 177 -13.58 26.11 -24.18
C GLY A 177 -14.52 26.00 -22.98
N TYR A 178 -14.10 25.19 -22.00
CA TYR A 178 -14.81 24.93 -20.75
C TYR A 178 -13.87 25.03 -19.54
N LYS A 179 -14.36 25.60 -18.45
CA LYS A 179 -13.67 25.61 -17.15
C LYS A 179 -14.25 24.48 -16.28
N PRO A 180 -13.43 23.55 -15.74
CA PRO A 180 -13.91 22.49 -14.87
C PRO A 180 -14.39 23.03 -13.52
N ALA A 181 -15.29 22.30 -12.86
CA ALA A 181 -15.65 22.53 -11.48
C ALA A 181 -14.42 22.38 -10.56
N PRO A 182 -14.33 23.14 -9.44
CA PRO A 182 -13.28 22.92 -8.45
C PRO A 182 -13.20 21.45 -8.00
N GLY A 183 -12.00 20.90 -7.93
CA GLY A 183 -11.73 19.49 -7.57
C GLY A 183 -11.69 18.53 -8.75
N VAL A 184 -12.08 18.98 -9.95
CA VAL A 184 -12.06 18.15 -11.17
C VAL A 184 -10.80 18.44 -11.97
N SER A 185 -9.88 17.48 -11.99
CA SER A 185 -8.61 17.57 -12.72
C SER A 185 -8.73 17.02 -14.14
N ALA A 186 -9.55 17.68 -14.96
CA ALA A 186 -9.77 17.29 -16.35
C ALA A 186 -10.15 18.48 -17.24
N GLN A 187 -9.92 18.34 -18.54
CA GLN A 187 -10.31 19.31 -19.56
C GLN A 187 -11.42 18.72 -20.44
N LEU A 188 -12.50 19.48 -20.63
CA LEU A 188 -13.57 19.14 -21.55
C LEU A 188 -13.44 19.95 -22.84
N LYS A 189 -13.46 19.27 -23.99
CA LYS A 189 -13.43 19.89 -25.31
C LYS A 189 -14.61 19.41 -26.15
N LYS A 190 -15.35 20.34 -26.75
CA LYS A 190 -16.32 20.02 -27.81
C LYS A 190 -15.56 19.83 -29.13
N LEU A 191 -15.82 18.72 -29.81
CA LEU A 191 -15.19 18.32 -31.06
C LEU A 191 -16.05 18.70 -32.27
N ASP A 192 -15.44 18.64 -33.46
CA ASP A 192 -16.16 18.77 -34.73
C ASP A 192 -17.22 17.67 -34.83
N GLY A 193 -18.41 18.01 -35.32
CA GLY A 193 -19.57 17.11 -35.31
C GLY A 193 -20.34 17.07 -33.98
N GLY A 194 -19.92 17.83 -32.97
CA GLY A 194 -20.69 18.09 -31.75
C GLY A 194 -20.42 17.13 -30.57
N SER A 195 -19.61 16.09 -30.76
CA SER A 195 -19.13 15.19 -29.70
C SER A 195 -18.26 15.91 -28.67
N TYR A 196 -18.01 15.28 -27.52
CA TYR A 196 -17.23 15.84 -26.42
C TYR A 196 -16.10 14.89 -26.00
N ALA A 197 -14.90 15.42 -25.79
CA ALA A 197 -13.78 14.69 -25.21
C ALA A 197 -13.43 15.28 -23.83
N LEU A 198 -13.47 14.44 -22.80
CA LEU A 198 -12.97 14.73 -21.47
C LEU A 198 -11.57 14.11 -21.33
N THR A 199 -10.55 14.92 -21.12
CA THR A 199 -9.16 14.48 -20.94
C THR A 199 -8.71 14.73 -19.51
N PHE A 200 -8.34 13.68 -18.78
CA PHE A 200 -7.88 13.79 -17.40
C PHE A 200 -6.43 14.29 -17.36
N ASN A 201 -6.16 15.29 -16.52
CA ASN A 201 -4.84 15.89 -16.42
C ASN A 201 -3.86 14.91 -15.77
N GLY A 202 -2.64 14.82 -16.31
CA GLY A 202 -1.59 13.95 -15.80
C GLY A 202 -1.68 12.51 -16.33
N SER A 203 -2.89 11.93 -16.38
CA SER A 203 -3.07 10.59 -16.96
C SER A 203 -3.23 10.56 -18.46
N ASN A 204 -3.77 11.64 -19.02
CA ASN A 204 -4.23 11.71 -20.40
C ASN A 204 -5.22 10.61 -20.76
N GLU A 205 -5.89 10.02 -19.77
CA GLU A 205 -7.08 9.23 -20.01
C GLU A 205 -8.14 10.11 -20.70
N LYS A 206 -8.80 9.56 -21.70
CA LYS A 206 -9.78 10.26 -22.52
C LYS A 206 -11.12 9.53 -22.49
N TRP A 207 -12.16 10.25 -22.11
CA TRP A 207 -13.53 9.80 -22.28
C TRP A 207 -14.16 10.55 -23.45
N LEU A 208 -14.75 9.79 -24.36
CA LEU A 208 -15.45 10.33 -25.53
C LEU A 208 -16.95 10.20 -25.32
N PHE A 209 -17.69 11.26 -25.60
CA PHE A 209 -19.14 11.30 -25.57
C PHE A 209 -19.68 11.79 -26.91
N ASN A 210 -20.86 11.32 -27.31
CA ASN A 210 -21.54 11.86 -28.50
C ASN A 210 -22.16 13.25 -28.22
N ALA A 211 -22.73 13.87 -29.25
CA ALA A 211 -23.39 15.18 -29.12
C ALA A 211 -24.60 15.18 -28.18
N GLN A 212 -25.19 14.02 -27.94
CA GLN A 212 -26.29 13.79 -27.02
C GLN A 212 -25.84 13.51 -25.58
N GLY A 213 -24.53 13.41 -25.32
CA GLY A 213 -23.98 13.19 -23.98
C GLY A 213 -23.80 11.72 -23.56
N TRP A 214 -24.02 10.76 -24.47
CA TRP A 214 -23.78 9.34 -24.20
C TRP A 214 -22.29 9.00 -24.25
N LEU A 215 -21.80 8.20 -23.30
CA LEU A 215 -20.43 7.70 -23.27
C LEU A 215 -20.18 6.73 -24.44
N LEU A 216 -19.16 7.00 -25.25
CA LEU A 216 -18.76 6.19 -26.41
C LEU A 216 -17.52 5.35 -26.13
N SER A 217 -16.55 5.89 -25.40
CA SER A 217 -15.30 5.17 -25.08
C SER A 217 -14.58 5.79 -23.90
N GLN A 218 -13.84 4.97 -23.18
CA GLN A 218 -12.84 5.38 -22.18
C GLN A 218 -11.50 4.81 -22.64
N ALA A 219 -10.51 5.65 -22.91
CA ALA A 219 -9.23 5.23 -23.47
C ALA A 219 -8.06 5.75 -22.66
N ASP A 220 -6.99 4.95 -22.50
CA ASP A 220 -5.75 5.46 -21.92
C ASP A 220 -5.05 6.43 -22.88
N ARG A 221 -3.88 6.92 -22.45
CA ARG A 221 -3.06 7.84 -23.24
C ARG A 221 -2.58 7.27 -24.59
N ASN A 222 -2.56 5.94 -24.72
CA ASN A 222 -2.14 5.21 -25.92
C ASN A 222 -3.32 4.82 -26.82
N GLY A 223 -4.56 5.10 -26.40
CA GLY A 223 -5.76 4.75 -27.14
C GLY A 223 -6.29 3.35 -26.88
N ASN A 224 -5.70 2.60 -25.93
CA ASN A 224 -6.28 1.33 -25.49
C ASN A 224 -7.61 1.63 -24.81
N SER A 225 -8.71 1.10 -25.35
CA SER A 225 -10.05 1.59 -25.04
C SER A 225 -10.99 0.55 -24.49
N ILE A 226 -11.88 1.00 -23.63
CA ILE A 226 -13.08 0.32 -23.16
C ILE A 226 -14.26 0.96 -23.88
N THR A 227 -15.04 0.17 -24.61
CA THR A 227 -16.10 0.66 -25.50
C THR A 227 -17.44 0.08 -25.11
N PRO A 228 -18.35 0.86 -24.50
CA PRO A 228 -19.74 0.46 -24.31
C PRO A 228 -20.53 0.49 -25.63
N ARG A 229 -21.47 -0.44 -25.76
CA ARG A 229 -22.47 -0.49 -26.84
C ARG A 229 -23.86 -0.63 -26.25
N TYR A 230 -24.85 -0.07 -26.93
CA TYR A 230 -26.19 0.13 -26.38
C TYR A 230 -27.26 -0.62 -27.18
N LYS A 231 -28.39 -0.89 -26.52
CA LYS A 231 -29.65 -1.27 -27.18
C LYS A 231 -30.40 0.00 -27.60
N GLY A 232 -31.42 -0.15 -28.45
CA GLY A 232 -32.22 0.99 -28.95
C GLY A 232 -32.94 1.81 -27.86
N ASN A 233 -33.07 1.28 -26.65
CA ASN A 233 -33.63 1.97 -25.48
C ASN A 233 -32.57 2.60 -24.55
N GLY A 234 -31.29 2.57 -24.92
CA GLY A 234 -30.20 3.16 -24.14
C GLY A 234 -29.63 2.29 -23.01
N THR A 235 -30.14 1.07 -22.80
CA THR A 235 -29.48 0.09 -21.92
C THR A 235 -28.19 -0.45 -22.54
N LEU A 236 -27.23 -0.87 -21.71
CA LEU A 236 -26.01 -1.51 -22.20
C LEU A 236 -26.35 -2.85 -22.85
N ALA A 237 -25.82 -3.09 -24.04
CA ALA A 237 -25.85 -4.40 -24.69
C ALA A 237 -24.57 -5.17 -24.36
N SER A 238 -23.42 -4.52 -24.55
CA SER A 238 -22.11 -5.08 -24.26
C SER A 238 -21.07 -4.01 -23.97
N ILE A 239 -19.95 -4.41 -23.37
CA ILE A 239 -18.73 -3.61 -23.26
C ILE A 239 -17.58 -4.44 -23.84
N THR A 240 -16.81 -3.83 -24.73
CA THR A 240 -15.55 -4.40 -25.23
C THR A 240 -14.40 -3.80 -24.44
N ASP A 241 -13.54 -4.63 -23.85
CA ASP A 241 -12.35 -4.16 -23.13
C ASP A 241 -11.15 -3.89 -24.06
N SER A 242 -10.05 -3.40 -23.47
CA SER A 242 -8.82 -3.04 -24.18
C SER A 242 -8.09 -4.21 -24.85
N GLN A 243 -8.50 -5.46 -24.59
CA GLN A 243 -7.97 -6.67 -25.25
C GLN A 243 -8.99 -7.27 -26.23
N GLY A 244 -10.09 -6.56 -26.53
CA GLY A 244 -11.13 -6.99 -27.46
C GLY A 244 -12.06 -8.07 -26.92
N ARG A 245 -12.17 -8.22 -25.60
CA ARG A 245 -13.06 -9.20 -24.96
C ARG A 245 -14.38 -8.55 -24.58
N VAL A 246 -15.47 -9.29 -24.71
CA VAL A 246 -16.82 -8.73 -24.65
C VAL A 246 -17.58 -9.21 -23.42
N THR A 247 -17.93 -8.28 -22.53
CA THR A 247 -18.86 -8.47 -21.40
C THR A 247 -20.28 -8.10 -21.83
N THR A 248 -21.29 -8.84 -21.40
CA THR A 248 -22.70 -8.64 -21.78
C THR A 248 -23.63 -8.49 -20.57
N PHE A 249 -24.81 -7.90 -20.79
CA PHE A 249 -25.72 -7.46 -19.74
C PHE A 249 -27.14 -8.01 -19.93
N GLY A 250 -27.67 -8.65 -18.88
CA GLY A 250 -29.05 -9.16 -18.82
C GLY A 250 -29.98 -8.17 -18.13
N TYR A 251 -31.23 -8.09 -18.58
CA TYR A 251 -32.24 -7.17 -18.04
C TYR A 251 -33.59 -7.85 -17.88
N ASP A 252 -34.40 -7.37 -16.95
CA ASP A 252 -35.81 -7.75 -16.82
C ASP A 252 -36.73 -6.96 -17.76
N GLY A 253 -38.04 -7.25 -17.73
CA GLY A 253 -39.04 -6.55 -18.54
C GLY A 253 -39.17 -5.05 -18.24
N ALA A 254 -38.73 -4.62 -17.04
CA ALA A 254 -38.68 -3.21 -16.62
C ALA A 254 -37.33 -2.54 -16.94
N GLN A 255 -36.45 -3.20 -17.70
CA GLN A 255 -35.13 -2.69 -18.11
C GLN A 255 -34.18 -2.43 -16.92
N ARG A 256 -34.33 -3.18 -15.83
CA ARG A 256 -33.38 -3.21 -14.70
C ARG A 256 -32.33 -4.29 -14.93
N LEU A 257 -31.07 -4.03 -14.57
CA LEU A 257 -29.96 -4.95 -14.77
C LEU A 257 -30.12 -6.19 -13.87
N THR A 258 -30.19 -7.39 -14.44
CA THR A 258 -30.35 -8.65 -13.66
C THR A 258 -29.06 -9.47 -13.59
N SER A 259 -28.16 -9.29 -14.55
CA SER A 259 -26.90 -10.05 -14.58
C SER A 259 -25.82 -9.38 -15.43
N ILE A 260 -24.56 -9.57 -15.02
CA ILE A 260 -23.37 -9.29 -15.81
C ILE A 260 -22.72 -10.62 -16.16
N THR A 261 -22.51 -10.86 -17.45
CA THR A 261 -21.83 -12.06 -17.95
C THR A 261 -20.50 -11.65 -18.57
N ASP A 262 -19.40 -12.17 -18.00
CA ASP A 262 -18.07 -11.87 -18.50
C ASP A 262 -17.81 -12.48 -19.88
N HIS A 263 -16.64 -12.19 -20.43
CA HIS A 263 -16.25 -12.66 -21.75
C HIS A 263 -16.01 -14.16 -21.83
N THR A 264 -15.93 -14.89 -20.72
CA THR A 264 -15.84 -16.36 -20.72
C THR A 264 -17.22 -17.03 -20.76
N GLY A 265 -18.30 -16.23 -20.78
CA GLY A 265 -19.67 -16.70 -20.74
C GLY A 265 -20.17 -17.02 -19.34
N THR A 266 -19.42 -16.68 -18.29
CA THR A 266 -19.83 -16.94 -16.91
C THR A 266 -20.48 -15.71 -16.29
N THR A 267 -21.53 -15.92 -15.50
CA THR A 267 -22.18 -14.85 -14.74
C THR A 267 -21.24 -14.35 -13.65
N ALA A 268 -20.76 -13.11 -13.80
CA ALA A 268 -19.88 -12.44 -12.85
C ALA A 268 -20.64 -11.87 -11.65
N ALA A 269 -21.85 -11.36 -11.90
CA ALA A 269 -22.76 -10.84 -10.88
C ALA A 269 -24.23 -11.02 -11.30
N SER A 270 -25.12 -11.16 -10.33
CA SER A 270 -26.58 -11.19 -10.53
C SER A 270 -27.31 -10.39 -9.45
N TYR A 271 -28.49 -9.87 -9.80
CA TYR A 271 -29.22 -8.89 -8.98
C TYR A 271 -30.67 -9.31 -8.78
N GLY A 272 -31.15 -9.21 -7.54
CA GLY A 272 -32.53 -9.51 -7.15
C GLY A 272 -33.29 -8.25 -6.74
N TYR A 273 -34.56 -8.19 -7.10
CA TYR A 273 -35.41 -7.02 -6.86
C TYR A 273 -36.72 -7.38 -6.16
N ASP A 274 -37.29 -6.42 -5.43
CA ASP A 274 -38.67 -6.51 -4.97
C ASP A 274 -39.68 -6.14 -6.08
N SER A 275 -40.97 -6.28 -5.77
CA SER A 275 -42.08 -5.92 -6.66
C SER A 275 -42.18 -4.41 -6.93
N ALA A 276 -41.55 -3.58 -6.09
CA ALA A 276 -41.61 -2.12 -6.19
C ALA A 276 -40.48 -1.52 -7.03
N GLY A 277 -39.47 -2.31 -7.40
CA GLY A 277 -38.34 -1.78 -8.17
C GLY A 277 -36.99 -1.94 -7.52
N LYS A 278 -36.92 -2.13 -6.20
CA LYS A 278 -35.70 -1.89 -5.41
C LYS A 278 -34.79 -3.11 -5.39
N LEU A 279 -33.49 -2.86 -5.46
CA LEU A 279 -32.46 -3.89 -5.37
C LEU A 279 -32.45 -4.49 -3.94
N THR A 280 -32.84 -5.75 -3.79
CA THR A 280 -32.87 -6.44 -2.48
C THR A 280 -31.68 -7.37 -2.27
N SER A 281 -30.98 -7.74 -3.33
CA SER A 281 -29.76 -8.55 -3.22
C SER A 281 -28.87 -8.44 -4.45
N TYR A 282 -27.59 -8.73 -4.26
CA TYR A 282 -26.66 -9.02 -5.33
C TYR A 282 -25.83 -10.25 -4.97
N THR A 283 -25.47 -11.04 -5.97
CA THR A 283 -24.74 -12.30 -5.82
C THR A 283 -23.54 -12.32 -6.75
N ASP A 284 -22.35 -12.62 -6.22
CA ASP A 284 -21.12 -12.70 -7.01
C ASP A 284 -20.94 -14.03 -7.74
N ARG A 285 -19.88 -14.16 -8.54
CA ARG A 285 -19.55 -15.39 -9.30
C ARG A 285 -19.38 -16.63 -8.42
N ALA A 286 -18.98 -16.47 -7.15
CA ALA A 286 -18.84 -17.57 -6.22
C ALA A 286 -20.19 -18.02 -5.62
N GLY A 287 -21.29 -17.33 -5.95
CA GLY A 287 -22.61 -17.60 -5.39
C GLY A 287 -22.82 -16.94 -4.02
N GLN A 288 -21.93 -16.03 -3.61
CA GLN A 288 -22.04 -15.35 -2.33
C GLN A 288 -22.99 -14.18 -2.47
N GLN A 289 -24.03 -14.17 -1.63
CA GLN A 289 -25.12 -13.20 -1.71
C GLN A 289 -25.03 -12.16 -0.59
N THR A 290 -25.12 -10.89 -0.97
CA THR A 290 -25.39 -9.77 -0.06
C THR A 290 -26.87 -9.39 -0.17
N THR A 291 -27.54 -9.18 0.96
CA THR A 291 -28.95 -8.73 0.99
C THR A 291 -29.07 -7.31 1.52
N LEU A 292 -30.03 -6.55 1.00
CA LEU A 292 -30.25 -5.13 1.25
C LEU A 292 -31.63 -4.91 1.87
N ALA A 293 -31.74 -3.92 2.75
CA ALA A 293 -33.00 -3.48 3.35
C ALA A 293 -33.10 -1.95 3.30
N TYR A 294 -34.32 -1.44 3.18
CA TYR A 294 -34.62 -0.03 3.06
C TYR A 294 -35.53 0.46 4.18
N ASP A 295 -35.44 1.74 4.51
CA ASP A 295 -36.41 2.39 5.39
C ASP A 295 -37.66 2.86 4.63
N ALA A 296 -38.57 3.53 5.34
CA ALA A 296 -39.80 4.08 4.78
C ALA A 296 -39.58 5.26 3.81
N ALA A 297 -38.42 5.93 3.88
CA ALA A 297 -38.00 7.00 2.98
C ALA A 297 -37.26 6.46 1.73
N ASN A 298 -37.11 5.13 1.61
CA ASN A 298 -36.37 4.43 0.57
C ASN A 298 -34.84 4.59 0.63
N ASN A 299 -34.29 5.05 1.77
CA ASN A 299 -32.86 4.99 2.00
C ASN A 299 -32.45 3.56 2.40
N LEU A 300 -31.21 3.16 2.07
CA LEU A 300 -30.68 1.87 2.47
C LEU A 300 -30.48 1.85 3.99
N SER A 301 -31.28 1.09 4.72
CA SER A 301 -31.25 1.03 6.19
C SER A 301 -30.37 -0.09 6.73
N ALA A 302 -30.09 -1.13 5.93
CA ALA A 302 -29.14 -2.17 6.28
C ALA A 302 -28.67 -2.97 5.07
N PHE A 303 -27.51 -3.62 5.22
CA PHE A 303 -27.09 -4.70 4.34
C PHE A 303 -26.44 -5.82 5.15
N VAL A 304 -26.56 -7.06 4.65
CA VAL A 304 -26.01 -8.27 5.28
C VAL A 304 -25.02 -8.89 4.31
N ASP A 305 -23.75 -8.93 4.70
CA ASP A 305 -22.69 -9.55 3.91
C ASP A 305 -22.83 -11.09 3.85
N PRO A 306 -22.10 -11.76 2.95
CA PRO A 306 -22.18 -13.20 2.80
C PRO A 306 -21.83 -14.02 4.05
N ASP A 307 -20.98 -13.49 4.95
CA ASP A 307 -20.64 -14.08 6.26
C ASP A 307 -21.70 -13.77 7.34
N LYS A 308 -22.85 -13.21 6.95
CA LYS A 308 -23.98 -12.83 7.81
C LYS A 308 -23.72 -11.63 8.71
N GLY A 309 -22.67 -10.86 8.45
CA GLY A 309 -22.44 -9.58 9.10
C GLY A 309 -23.45 -8.54 8.66
N ARG A 310 -24.30 -8.06 9.59
CA ARG A 310 -25.29 -7.01 9.34
C ARG A 310 -24.74 -5.63 9.68
N THR A 311 -24.64 -4.76 8.66
CA THR A 311 -24.41 -3.32 8.82
C THR A 311 -25.74 -2.58 8.74
N GLN A 312 -25.98 -1.62 9.63
CA GLN A 312 -27.18 -0.80 9.68
C GLN A 312 -26.83 0.68 9.57
N LEU A 313 -27.71 1.43 8.91
CA LEU A 313 -27.58 2.86 8.65
C LEU A 313 -28.85 3.54 9.16
N PHE A 314 -28.67 4.64 9.88
CA PHE A 314 -29.77 5.45 10.41
C PHE A 314 -29.64 6.87 9.86
N TYR A 315 -30.77 7.48 9.52
CA TYR A 315 -30.81 8.78 8.86
C TYR A 315 -31.60 9.79 9.69
N ASP A 316 -31.28 11.07 9.53
CA ASP A 316 -32.15 12.16 9.95
C ASP A 316 -33.23 12.48 8.90
N SER A 317 -34.11 13.45 9.19
CA SER A 317 -35.18 13.89 8.28
C SER A 317 -34.68 14.59 7.01
N SER A 318 -33.38 14.82 6.88
CA SER A 318 -32.73 15.39 5.70
C SER A 318 -31.90 14.34 4.95
N ASP A 319 -32.17 13.05 5.18
CA ASP A 319 -31.49 11.89 4.59
C ASP A 319 -29.98 11.88 4.82
N ARG A 320 -29.49 12.45 5.94
CA ARG A 320 -28.07 12.39 6.33
C ARG A 320 -27.88 11.25 7.31
N VAL A 321 -26.85 10.43 7.11
CA VAL A 321 -26.59 9.31 8.03
C VAL A 321 -26.16 9.83 9.41
N THR A 322 -26.88 9.48 10.46
CA THR A 322 -26.58 9.87 11.84
C THR A 322 -25.90 8.77 12.63
N GLU A 323 -26.01 7.51 12.19
CA GLU A 323 -25.38 6.39 12.85
C GLU A 323 -25.07 5.25 11.85
N VAL A 324 -23.88 4.68 11.96
CA VAL A 324 -23.48 3.43 11.30
C VAL A 324 -23.28 2.38 12.39
N ARG A 325 -24.05 1.29 12.36
CA ARG A 325 -23.84 0.12 13.22
C ARG A 325 -23.28 -1.04 12.43
N ILE A 326 -22.11 -1.54 12.81
CA ILE A 326 -21.52 -2.75 12.21
C ILE A 326 -21.49 -3.90 13.22
N PRO A 327 -21.30 -5.16 12.78
CA PRO A 327 -21.05 -6.27 13.69
C PRO A 327 -19.76 -6.05 14.50
N GLY A 328 -19.73 -6.52 15.75
CA GLY A 328 -18.55 -6.49 16.60
C GLY A 328 -18.47 -7.70 17.52
N GLN A 329 -17.33 -7.87 18.19
CA GLN A 329 -17.06 -9.03 19.06
C GLN A 329 -18.09 -9.20 20.18
N SER A 330 -18.49 -8.09 20.79
CA SER A 330 -19.31 -8.03 22.00
C SER A 330 -20.66 -7.34 21.75
N GLY A 331 -21.15 -7.41 20.51
CA GLY A 331 -22.34 -6.72 20.03
C GLY A 331 -22.03 -5.67 18.95
N PRO A 332 -23.05 -4.99 18.42
CA PRO A 332 -22.88 -3.99 17.37
C PRO A 332 -21.99 -2.82 17.82
N LEU A 333 -21.15 -2.34 16.91
CA LEU A 333 -20.29 -1.17 17.08
C LEU A 333 -20.95 0.01 16.37
N ALA A 334 -21.14 1.12 17.08
CA ALA A 334 -21.82 2.30 16.56
C ALA A 334 -20.84 3.46 16.37
N THR A 335 -20.80 4.05 15.17
CA THR A 335 -20.20 5.35 14.92
C THR A 335 -21.33 6.35 14.67
N LEU A 336 -21.33 7.47 15.40
CA LEU A 336 -22.39 8.49 15.33
C LEU A 336 -21.89 9.77 14.65
N PHE A 337 -22.78 10.42 13.90
CA PHE A 337 -22.53 11.69 13.23
C PHE A 337 -23.56 12.72 13.69
N THR A 338 -23.08 13.80 14.32
CA THR A 338 -23.92 14.94 14.73
C THR A 338 -23.59 16.15 13.87
N TYR A 339 -24.52 16.54 13.01
CA TYR A 339 -24.36 17.66 12.08
C TYR A 339 -24.77 19.00 12.71
N GLY A 340 -23.91 20.00 12.55
CA GLY A 340 -24.18 21.42 12.81
C GLY A 340 -23.98 22.27 11.55
N ASP A 341 -24.02 23.60 11.70
CA ASP A 341 -23.71 24.50 10.58
C ASP A 341 -22.23 24.39 10.19
N LYS A 342 -21.95 23.92 8.97
CA LYS A 342 -20.60 23.65 8.42
C LYS A 342 -19.67 22.87 9.37
N GLN A 343 -20.25 21.99 10.18
CA GLN A 343 -19.53 21.25 11.20
C GLN A 343 -20.16 19.86 11.40
N THR A 344 -19.33 18.86 11.65
CA THR A 344 -19.77 17.52 12.05
C THR A 344 -18.98 17.05 13.26
N VAL A 345 -19.67 16.54 14.27
CA VAL A 345 -19.06 15.80 15.37
C VAL A 345 -19.23 14.32 15.10
N GLU A 346 -18.13 13.64 14.81
CA GLU A 346 -18.06 12.19 14.75
C GLU A 346 -17.78 11.64 16.15
N THR A 347 -18.53 10.61 16.55
CA THR A 347 -18.30 9.86 17.79
C THR A 347 -18.04 8.41 17.43
N ASP A 348 -16.82 7.94 17.70
CA ASP A 348 -16.41 6.57 17.39
C ASP A 348 -17.08 5.53 18.31
N ALA A 349 -16.85 4.25 18.03
CA ALA A 349 -17.43 3.17 18.82
C ALA A 349 -16.91 3.10 20.27
N ASN A 350 -15.76 3.70 20.57
CA ASN A 350 -15.21 3.91 21.91
C ASN A 350 -15.77 5.16 22.60
N THR A 351 -16.65 5.93 21.94
CA THR A 351 -17.22 7.22 22.36
C THR A 351 -16.27 8.40 22.32
N ASN A 352 -15.08 8.25 21.72
CA ASN A 352 -14.19 9.38 21.48
C ASN A 352 -14.75 10.26 20.38
N LYS A 353 -14.46 11.56 20.44
CA LYS A 353 -15.06 12.56 19.56
C LYS A 353 -14.03 13.25 18.70
N VAL A 354 -14.40 13.44 17.45
CA VAL A 354 -13.72 14.34 16.53
C VAL A 354 -14.69 15.37 16.02
N THR A 355 -14.26 16.62 15.97
CA THR A 355 -15.02 17.70 15.32
C THR A 355 -14.36 18.10 14.01
N TYR A 356 -15.10 18.02 12.91
CA TYR A 356 -14.71 18.50 11.60
C TYR A 356 -15.41 19.82 11.29
N LYS A 357 -14.70 20.76 10.66
CA LYS A 357 -15.30 21.98 10.09
C LYS A 357 -15.04 22.06 8.60
N TYR A 358 -15.97 22.66 7.89
CA TYR A 358 -15.98 22.73 6.43
C TYR A 358 -16.14 24.16 5.92
N ASP A 359 -15.75 24.40 4.68
CA ASP A 359 -16.15 25.60 3.94
C ASP A 359 -17.49 25.40 3.21
N ASP A 360 -17.96 26.43 2.50
CA ASP A 360 -19.21 26.40 1.71
C ASP A 360 -19.22 25.34 0.60
N GLN A 361 -18.07 24.77 0.23
CA GLN A 361 -17.93 23.72 -0.77
C GLN A 361 -17.87 22.32 -0.14
N GLY A 362 -18.05 22.21 1.18
CA GLY A 362 -17.96 20.94 1.92
C GLY A 362 -16.54 20.40 2.06
N ARG A 363 -15.52 21.24 1.86
CA ARG A 363 -14.11 20.85 2.00
C ARG A 363 -13.67 21.08 3.44
N GLN A 364 -12.97 20.10 4.03
CA GLN A 364 -12.51 20.20 5.41
C GLN A 364 -11.48 21.32 5.60
N THR A 365 -11.73 22.23 6.54
CA THR A 365 -10.83 23.34 6.90
C THR A 365 -10.16 23.14 8.25
N GLU A 366 -10.81 22.39 9.15
CA GLU A 366 -10.31 22.13 10.50
C GLU A 366 -10.74 20.73 10.98
N ALA A 367 -9.89 20.08 11.78
CA ALA A 367 -10.23 18.92 12.59
C ALA A 367 -9.75 19.13 14.02
N VAL A 368 -10.60 18.79 14.99
CA VAL A 368 -10.30 18.84 16.42
C VAL A 368 -10.47 17.45 17.01
N ASP A 369 -9.40 16.89 17.56
CA ASP A 369 -9.42 15.56 18.16
C ASP A 369 -10.07 15.53 19.55
N ALA A 370 -10.15 14.32 20.13
CA ALA A 370 -10.74 14.10 21.45
C ALA A 370 -9.91 14.72 22.60
N LEU A 371 -8.65 15.10 22.35
CA LEU A 371 -7.77 15.80 23.28
C LEU A 371 -7.84 17.33 23.12
N GLY A 372 -8.53 17.82 22.09
CA GLY A 372 -8.63 19.24 21.75
C GLY A 372 -7.49 19.77 20.87
N HIS A 373 -6.63 18.90 20.32
CA HIS A 373 -5.62 19.33 19.35
C HIS A 373 -6.28 19.71 18.03
N VAL A 374 -5.82 20.82 17.44
CA VAL A 374 -6.42 21.42 16.26
C VAL A 374 -5.48 21.29 15.07
N GLN A 375 -5.95 20.67 13.99
CA GLN A 375 -5.27 20.65 12.70
C GLN A 375 -6.06 21.45 11.68
N LYS A 376 -5.36 22.15 10.77
CA LYS A 376 -6.00 23.05 9.79
C LYS A 376 -5.55 22.80 8.37
N LYS A 377 -6.40 23.22 7.44
CA LYS A 377 -6.17 23.13 6.01
C LYS A 377 -6.75 24.32 5.27
N THR A 378 -6.00 24.83 4.30
CA THR A 378 -6.51 25.80 3.33
C THR A 378 -6.51 25.20 1.93
N TRP A 379 -7.33 25.76 1.06
CA TRP A 379 -7.58 25.22 -0.27
C TRP A 379 -7.38 26.31 -1.33
N THR A 380 -6.91 25.89 -2.50
CA THR A 380 -6.91 26.74 -3.70
C THR A 380 -8.35 26.92 -4.22
N ALA A 381 -8.53 27.84 -5.16
CA ALA A 381 -9.81 28.02 -5.85
C ALA A 381 -10.26 26.75 -6.62
N ASN A 382 -9.33 25.85 -6.96
CA ASN A 382 -9.60 24.58 -7.65
C ASN A 382 -9.73 23.40 -6.68
N SER A 383 -9.85 23.62 -5.36
CA SER A 383 -9.99 22.56 -4.35
C SER A 383 -8.79 21.63 -4.21
N ASP A 384 -7.60 22.15 -4.47
CA ASP A 384 -6.35 21.52 -4.07
C ASP A 384 -5.83 22.06 -2.74
N VAL A 385 -5.09 21.24 -2.02
CA VAL A 385 -4.56 21.57 -0.70
C VAL A 385 -3.47 22.64 -0.84
N GLN A 386 -3.67 23.82 -0.25
CA GLN A 386 -2.67 24.90 -0.30
C GLN A 386 -1.77 24.90 0.94
N VAL A 387 -2.34 24.97 2.14
CA VAL A 387 -1.58 24.93 3.40
C VAL A 387 -2.17 23.84 4.30
N THR A 388 -1.29 23.09 4.96
CA THR A 388 -1.65 22.22 6.09
C THR A 388 -0.92 22.67 7.34
N THR A 389 -1.63 22.77 8.45
CA THR A 389 -1.11 23.20 9.75
C THR A 389 -1.26 22.07 10.76
N ASP A 390 -0.16 21.63 11.37
CA ASP A 390 -0.19 20.61 12.43
C ASP A 390 -0.68 21.19 13.77
N GLY A 391 -0.87 20.34 14.78
CA GLY A 391 -1.32 20.78 16.11
C GLY A 391 -0.28 21.57 16.93
N LEU A 392 0.93 21.76 16.40
CA LEU A 392 1.96 22.66 16.91
C LEU A 392 2.04 23.98 16.13
N THR A 393 1.09 24.22 15.22
CA THR A 393 0.99 25.41 14.35
C THR A 393 2.07 25.53 13.26
N ASN A 394 2.76 24.42 12.94
CA ASN A 394 3.74 24.38 11.86
C ASN A 394 3.03 24.23 10.51
N ASN A 395 3.45 25.00 9.50
CA ASN A 395 2.82 25.03 8.18
C ASN A 395 3.64 24.32 7.11
N THR A 396 3.00 23.43 6.34
CA THR A 396 3.48 22.97 5.04
C THR A 396 2.69 23.64 3.93
N THR A 397 3.38 24.35 3.04
CA THR A 397 2.77 25.13 1.95
C THR A 397 3.01 24.46 0.62
N ARG A 398 1.97 24.41 -0.23
CA ARG A 398 2.00 23.87 -1.59
C ARG A 398 1.68 24.99 -2.57
N SER A 399 2.47 25.08 -3.64
CA SER A 399 2.36 26.10 -4.67
C SER A 399 1.93 25.46 -5.99
N TYR A 400 1.04 26.13 -6.71
CA TYR A 400 0.46 25.66 -7.96
C TYR A 400 0.66 26.68 -9.08
N ASP A 401 0.82 26.22 -10.33
CA ASP A 401 0.84 27.11 -11.50
C ASP A 401 -0.59 27.49 -11.96
N SER A 402 -0.69 28.25 -13.05
CA SER A 402 -1.97 28.68 -13.63
C SER A 402 -2.80 27.53 -14.24
N LEU A 403 -2.17 26.38 -14.51
CA LEU A 403 -2.81 25.15 -14.96
C LEU A 403 -3.15 24.21 -13.80
N ASN A 404 -2.95 24.68 -12.55
CA ASN A 404 -3.20 23.94 -11.33
C ASN A 404 -2.29 22.71 -11.14
N ASN A 405 -1.12 22.72 -11.78
CA ASN A 405 -0.09 21.73 -11.50
C ASN A 405 0.65 22.12 -10.21
N LEU A 406 0.99 21.12 -9.38
CA LEU A 406 1.82 21.34 -8.20
C LEU A 406 3.27 21.66 -8.63
N ILE A 407 3.76 22.86 -8.32
CA ILE A 407 5.10 23.35 -8.69
C ILE A 407 6.09 23.40 -7.52
N GLY A 408 5.63 23.23 -6.28
CA GLY A 408 6.53 23.17 -5.13
C GLY A 408 5.83 22.92 -3.81
N THR A 409 6.60 22.46 -2.85
CA THR A 409 6.20 22.29 -1.44
C THR A 409 7.30 22.86 -0.55
N GLU A 410 6.89 23.65 0.43
CA GLU A 410 7.76 24.26 1.44
C GLU A 410 7.43 23.68 2.82
N LEU A 411 8.46 23.21 3.50
CA LEU A 411 8.34 22.60 4.81
C LEU A 411 8.39 23.67 5.91
N PRO A 412 7.88 23.40 7.12
CA PRO A 412 7.96 24.34 8.24
C PRO A 412 9.37 24.83 8.58
N THR A 413 10.39 24.03 8.28
CA THR A 413 11.82 24.36 8.46
C THR A 413 12.43 25.17 7.32
N GLY A 414 11.68 25.40 6.22
CA GLY A 414 12.12 26.16 5.06
C GLY A 414 12.74 25.34 3.93
N ALA A 415 12.87 24.01 4.07
CA ALA A 415 13.23 23.14 2.94
C ALA A 415 12.16 23.21 1.84
N LYS A 416 12.59 23.25 0.57
CA LYS A 416 11.71 23.42 -0.59
C LYS A 416 12.04 22.44 -1.68
N ASN A 417 11.04 21.81 -2.27
CA ASN A 417 11.19 21.16 -3.57
C ASN A 417 10.52 22.01 -4.66
N ALA A 418 10.92 21.77 -5.91
CA ALA A 418 10.31 22.40 -7.08
C ALA A 418 10.00 21.36 -8.16
N ILE A 419 8.93 21.58 -8.92
CA ILE A 419 8.53 20.73 -10.04
C ILE A 419 8.26 21.64 -11.24
N GLY A 420 8.83 21.30 -12.40
CA GLY A 420 8.66 22.04 -13.65
C GLY A 420 7.82 21.27 -14.67
N TYR A 421 7.07 22.02 -15.47
CA TYR A 421 6.20 21.52 -16.55
C TYR A 421 6.52 22.32 -17.82
N THR A 422 7.45 21.82 -18.63
CA THR A 422 7.96 22.55 -19.81
C THR A 422 7.47 21.95 -21.13
N LYS A 423 6.84 20.77 -21.12
CA LYS A 423 6.36 20.11 -22.34
C LYS A 423 5.00 20.69 -22.76
N THR A 424 5.00 21.58 -23.75
CA THR A 424 3.78 22.26 -24.24
C THR A 424 2.67 21.31 -24.68
N GLY A 425 3.01 20.19 -25.33
CA GLY A 425 2.02 19.18 -25.75
C GLY A 425 1.47 18.31 -24.62
N GLN A 426 2.10 18.35 -23.44
CA GLN A 426 1.73 17.57 -22.26
C GLN A 426 1.94 18.40 -20.98
N PRO A 427 1.20 19.51 -20.80
CA PRO A 427 1.52 20.54 -19.81
C PRO A 427 1.24 20.12 -18.35
N HIS A 428 0.66 18.94 -18.15
CA HIS A 428 0.38 18.36 -16.84
C HIS A 428 1.35 17.22 -16.45
N LEU A 429 2.33 16.90 -17.31
CA LEU A 429 3.38 15.91 -17.02
C LEU A 429 4.64 16.60 -16.49
N PRO A 430 5.18 16.19 -15.33
CA PRO A 430 6.34 16.84 -14.75
C PRO A 430 7.60 16.56 -15.57
N THR A 431 8.26 17.59 -16.09
CA THR A 431 9.50 17.48 -16.88
C THR A 431 10.75 17.66 -16.03
N THR A 432 10.66 18.37 -14.90
CA THR A 432 11.78 18.52 -13.97
C THR A 432 11.33 18.38 -12.53
N SER A 433 12.20 17.90 -11.66
CA SER A 433 12.02 17.95 -10.21
C SER A 433 13.34 18.30 -9.54
N LYS A 434 13.28 19.27 -8.61
CA LYS A 434 14.39 19.66 -7.75
C LYS A 434 14.06 19.37 -6.31
N ASP A 435 15.03 18.83 -5.60
CA ASP A 435 14.94 18.57 -4.19
C ASP A 435 15.39 19.78 -3.33
N PRO A 436 15.28 19.70 -2.00
CA PRO A 436 15.80 20.74 -1.12
C PRO A 436 17.30 20.94 -1.20
N GLN A 437 18.07 19.96 -1.66
CA GLN A 437 19.52 20.08 -1.87
C GLN A 437 19.88 20.84 -3.14
N GLY A 438 18.93 21.01 -4.07
CA GLY A 438 19.12 21.59 -5.40
C GLY A 438 19.46 20.55 -6.48
N ASN A 439 19.43 19.26 -6.16
CA ASN A 439 19.65 18.21 -7.15
C ASN A 439 18.45 18.12 -8.08
N GLU A 440 18.71 17.97 -9.37
CA GLU A 440 17.69 18.00 -10.42
C GLU A 440 17.63 16.68 -11.20
N ILE A 441 16.40 16.19 -11.35
CA ILE A 441 16.03 15.10 -12.24
C ILE A 441 15.15 15.66 -13.36
N THR A 442 15.42 15.28 -14.60
CA THR A 442 14.59 15.60 -15.77
C THR A 442 13.89 14.36 -16.33
N ARG A 443 12.75 14.57 -16.97
CA ARG A 443 11.90 13.53 -17.56
C ARG A 443 11.49 13.93 -18.96
N ASP A 444 11.70 13.01 -19.90
CA ASP A 444 11.20 13.15 -21.27
C ASP A 444 10.01 12.23 -21.48
N TYR A 445 9.09 12.66 -22.34
CA TYR A 445 7.91 11.91 -22.70
C TYR A 445 7.78 11.83 -24.21
N ASP A 446 7.13 10.79 -24.74
CA ASP A 446 6.66 10.77 -26.12
C ASP A 446 5.37 11.60 -26.30
N ASP A 447 4.82 11.64 -27.52
CA ASP A 447 3.62 12.44 -27.82
C ASP A 447 2.35 11.91 -27.16
N ALA A 448 2.26 10.60 -26.91
CA ALA A 448 1.17 10.00 -26.12
C ALA A 448 1.30 10.37 -24.63
N GLY A 449 2.50 10.72 -24.17
CA GLY A 449 2.80 11.05 -22.78
C GLY A 449 3.40 9.88 -22.01
N ASN A 450 3.91 8.85 -22.68
CA ASN A 450 4.69 7.79 -22.03
C ASN A 450 6.07 8.34 -21.66
N LEU A 451 6.58 7.97 -20.49
CA LEU A 451 7.91 8.38 -20.00
C LEU A 451 8.99 7.68 -20.85
N THR A 452 9.81 8.41 -21.59
CA THR A 452 10.85 7.82 -22.45
C THR A 452 12.24 7.90 -21.83
N LYS A 453 12.45 8.83 -20.89
CA LYS A 453 13.75 9.03 -20.27
C LYS A 453 13.65 9.66 -18.89
N VAL A 454 14.52 9.23 -17.99
CA VAL A 454 14.81 9.91 -16.73
C VAL A 454 16.30 10.19 -16.66
N ARG A 455 16.69 11.43 -16.32
CA ARG A 455 18.09 11.88 -16.33
C ARG A 455 18.42 12.66 -15.06
N SER A 456 19.63 12.48 -14.54
CA SER A 456 20.20 13.37 -13.52
C SER A 456 21.02 14.46 -14.18
N THR A 457 20.67 15.72 -13.92
CA THR A 457 21.47 16.86 -14.40
C THR A 457 22.85 16.84 -13.74
N GLY A 458 22.91 16.59 -12.42
CA GLY A 458 24.16 16.64 -11.66
C GLY A 458 25.15 15.53 -12.00
N LEU A 459 24.68 14.31 -12.32
CA LEU A 459 25.55 13.24 -12.82
C LEU A 459 25.83 13.33 -14.31
N ASN A 460 25.12 14.22 -15.03
CA ASN A 460 25.14 14.29 -16.49
C ASN A 460 24.87 12.92 -17.16
N ALA A 461 23.94 12.14 -16.60
CA ALA A 461 23.69 10.76 -16.99
C ALA A 461 22.19 10.44 -17.08
N ASP A 462 21.82 9.72 -18.13
CA ASP A 462 20.51 9.08 -18.23
C ASP A 462 20.49 7.95 -17.19
N LEU A 463 19.45 7.90 -16.37
CA LEU A 463 19.26 6.92 -15.30
C LEU A 463 18.35 5.78 -15.76
N GLN A 464 17.44 6.10 -16.68
CA GLN A 464 16.54 5.17 -17.29
C GLN A 464 16.15 5.66 -18.69
N VAL A 465 16.16 4.77 -19.67
CA VAL A 465 15.61 5.00 -21.01
C VAL A 465 14.57 3.92 -21.29
N LEU A 466 13.38 4.32 -21.72
CA LEU A 466 12.24 3.45 -21.97
C LEU A 466 11.84 3.53 -23.45
N THR A 467 11.59 2.37 -24.04
CA THR A 467 10.98 2.26 -25.37
C THR A 467 9.67 1.51 -25.29
N TYR A 468 8.77 1.75 -26.23
CA TYR A 468 7.40 1.25 -26.22
C TYR A 468 7.04 0.55 -27.52
N ASN A 469 6.22 -0.49 -27.41
CA ASN A 469 5.52 -1.11 -28.53
C ASN A 469 4.35 -0.21 -28.93
N HIS A 470 4.30 0.18 -30.19
CA HIS A 470 3.20 0.99 -30.73
C HIS A 470 2.21 0.10 -31.53
N PRO A 471 0.90 0.41 -31.48
CA PRO A 471 0.27 1.54 -30.79
C PRO A 471 -0.06 1.29 -29.30
N GLN A 472 0.09 0.08 -28.77
CA GLN A 472 -0.46 -0.30 -27.46
C GLN A 472 0.22 0.38 -26.26
N GLY A 473 1.40 0.99 -26.44
CA GLY A 473 2.13 1.66 -25.36
C GLY A 473 2.65 0.71 -24.29
N THR A 474 2.80 -0.58 -24.61
CA THR A 474 3.44 -1.54 -23.72
C THR A 474 4.96 -1.34 -23.76
N VAL A 475 5.67 -1.58 -22.67
CA VAL A 475 7.13 -1.37 -22.60
C VAL A 475 7.84 -2.38 -23.45
N ALA A 476 8.65 -1.96 -24.41
CA ALA A 476 9.49 -2.86 -25.17
C ALA A 476 10.84 -3.12 -24.47
N SER A 477 11.46 -2.06 -23.95
CA SER A 477 12.74 -2.14 -23.24
C SER A 477 12.85 -1.07 -22.16
N ALA A 478 13.55 -1.40 -21.07
CA ALA A 478 14.00 -0.47 -20.05
C ALA A 478 15.52 -0.59 -19.90
N THR A 479 16.24 0.47 -20.24
CA THR A 479 17.71 0.54 -20.15
C THR A 479 18.11 1.33 -18.92
N ASP A 480 18.95 0.76 -18.07
CA ASP A 480 19.44 1.40 -16.85
C ASP A 480 20.52 2.47 -17.12
N GLY A 481 20.99 3.14 -16.06
CA GLY A 481 21.99 4.20 -16.20
C GLY A 481 23.38 3.73 -16.66
N ASN A 482 23.67 2.43 -16.60
CA ASN A 482 24.88 1.83 -17.15
C ASN A 482 24.70 1.38 -18.62
N GLY A 483 23.53 1.64 -19.22
CA GLY A 483 23.23 1.25 -20.59
C GLY A 483 22.80 -0.20 -20.75
N GLN A 484 22.45 -0.90 -19.67
CA GLN A 484 22.05 -2.30 -19.72
C GLN A 484 20.53 -2.42 -19.91
N PRO A 485 20.06 -3.08 -20.99
CA PRO A 485 18.63 -3.22 -21.25
C PRO A 485 18.00 -4.39 -20.51
N THR A 486 16.75 -4.22 -20.11
CA THR A 486 15.79 -5.30 -19.86
C THR A 486 14.71 -5.22 -20.92
N THR A 487 14.49 -6.30 -21.67
CA THR A 487 13.47 -6.36 -22.73
C THR A 487 12.23 -7.12 -22.28
N PHE A 488 11.08 -6.77 -22.85
CA PHE A 488 9.78 -7.32 -22.46
C PHE A 488 9.00 -7.74 -23.71
N THR A 489 8.42 -8.93 -23.67
CA THR A 489 7.57 -9.45 -24.74
C THR A 489 6.15 -9.66 -24.24
N TYR A 490 5.16 -9.56 -25.13
CA TYR A 490 3.75 -9.69 -24.80
C TYR A 490 3.07 -10.68 -25.75
N ASP A 491 1.97 -11.29 -25.29
CA ASP A 491 1.08 -12.03 -26.19
C ASP A 491 0.21 -11.06 -27.02
N ASP A 492 -0.55 -11.60 -27.98
CA ASP A 492 -1.45 -10.81 -28.84
C ASP A 492 -2.55 -10.07 -28.06
N ALA A 493 -2.87 -10.50 -26.84
CA ALA A 493 -3.80 -9.81 -25.95
C ALA A 493 -3.13 -8.65 -25.20
N GLY A 494 -1.80 -8.61 -25.12
CA GLY A 494 -1.01 -7.61 -24.41
C GLY A 494 -0.61 -8.00 -22.98
N ASN A 495 -0.70 -9.29 -22.62
CA ASN A 495 -0.17 -9.81 -21.36
C ASN A 495 1.35 -10.02 -21.46
N LEU A 496 2.10 -9.69 -20.41
CA LEU A 496 3.57 -9.79 -20.39
C LEU A 496 4.01 -11.26 -20.38
N THR A 497 4.64 -11.78 -21.43
CA THR A 497 5.04 -13.19 -21.56
C THR A 497 6.48 -13.47 -21.16
N SER A 498 7.35 -12.47 -21.25
CA SER A 498 8.77 -12.60 -20.89
C SER A 498 9.34 -11.29 -20.38
N MET A 499 10.25 -11.40 -19.41
CA MET A 499 11.16 -10.34 -18.99
C MET A 499 12.59 -10.85 -19.14
N ASP A 500 13.40 -10.15 -19.94
CA ASP A 500 14.76 -10.54 -20.28
C ASP A 500 15.76 -9.45 -19.89
N PRO A 501 16.32 -9.52 -18.66
CA PRO A 501 17.35 -8.59 -18.21
C PRO A 501 18.69 -8.88 -18.90
N ALA A 502 19.58 -7.90 -18.92
CA ALA A 502 20.95 -8.12 -19.36
C ALA A 502 21.59 -9.28 -18.58
N GLY A 503 22.28 -10.17 -19.31
CA GLY A 503 22.90 -11.35 -18.73
C GLY A 503 23.94 -11.01 -17.65
N PRO A 504 24.35 -11.97 -16.80
CA PRO A 504 24.11 -13.41 -16.93
C PRO A 504 22.78 -13.92 -16.35
N ILE A 505 21.94 -13.06 -15.73
CA ILE A 505 20.59 -13.45 -15.32
C ILE A 505 19.81 -13.93 -16.55
N GLN A 506 19.09 -15.04 -16.39
CA GLN A 506 18.30 -15.63 -17.46
C GLN A 506 16.85 -15.10 -17.41
N PRO A 507 16.17 -15.05 -18.56
CA PRO A 507 14.88 -14.41 -18.64
C PRO A 507 13.77 -15.20 -17.96
N SER A 508 12.85 -14.49 -17.28
CA SER A 508 11.65 -15.08 -16.68
C SER A 508 10.51 -15.19 -17.70
N ARG A 509 9.61 -16.17 -17.54
CA ARG A 509 8.42 -16.36 -18.41
C ARG A 509 7.13 -16.43 -17.62
N TYR A 510 6.05 -15.95 -18.22
CA TYR A 510 4.73 -15.84 -17.58
C TYR A 510 3.65 -16.49 -18.45
N GLY A 511 2.69 -17.15 -17.80
CA GLY A 511 1.51 -17.73 -18.45
C GLY A 511 0.23 -17.12 -17.88
N TYR A 512 -0.84 -17.09 -18.67
CA TYR A 512 -2.12 -16.48 -18.32
C TYR A 512 -3.32 -17.36 -18.69
N ASP A 513 -4.43 -17.16 -17.98
CA ASP A 513 -5.74 -17.72 -18.35
C ASP A 513 -6.56 -16.74 -19.22
N SER A 514 -7.77 -17.16 -19.60
CA SER A 514 -8.68 -16.36 -20.43
C SER A 514 -9.16 -15.07 -19.78
N LEU A 515 -9.02 -14.90 -18.45
CA LEU A 515 -9.29 -13.66 -17.71
C LEU A 515 -8.07 -12.73 -17.64
N SER A 516 -6.95 -13.11 -18.28
CA SER A 516 -5.64 -12.46 -18.16
C SER A 516 -5.11 -12.46 -16.72
N ARG A 517 -5.43 -13.50 -15.94
CA ARG A 517 -4.81 -13.75 -14.62
C ARG A 517 -3.55 -14.58 -14.81
N LEU A 518 -2.51 -14.31 -14.02
CA LEU A 518 -1.24 -15.01 -14.09
C LEU A 518 -1.39 -16.47 -13.62
N THR A 519 -1.21 -17.45 -14.49
CA THR A 519 -1.30 -18.87 -14.13
C THR A 519 0.05 -19.53 -13.90
N SER A 520 1.14 -18.95 -14.39
CA SER A 520 2.48 -19.52 -14.15
C SER A 520 3.59 -18.49 -14.21
N VAL A 521 4.63 -18.69 -13.41
CA VAL A 521 5.91 -17.97 -13.47
C VAL A 521 7.01 -19.00 -13.61
N THR A 522 7.87 -18.84 -14.61
CA THR A 522 9.12 -19.60 -14.75
C THR A 522 10.28 -18.64 -14.53
N ASP A 523 11.11 -18.90 -13.53
CA ASP A 523 12.28 -18.07 -13.23
C ASP A 523 13.46 -18.35 -14.17
N GLY A 524 14.55 -17.61 -14.01
CA GLY A 524 15.77 -17.79 -14.80
C GLY A 524 16.50 -19.12 -14.57
N ASN A 525 16.16 -19.88 -13.52
CA ASN A 525 16.65 -21.24 -13.34
C ASN A 525 15.79 -22.28 -14.08
N GLY A 526 14.73 -21.86 -14.78
CA GLY A 526 13.76 -22.75 -15.42
C GLY A 526 12.76 -23.37 -14.45
N VAL A 527 12.69 -22.88 -13.20
CA VAL A 527 11.74 -23.37 -12.20
C VAL A 527 10.38 -22.73 -12.47
N ARG A 528 9.40 -23.58 -12.82
CA ARG A 528 8.01 -23.16 -13.02
C ARG A 528 7.17 -23.33 -11.76
N LEU A 529 6.50 -22.26 -11.36
CA LEU A 529 5.43 -22.23 -10.36
C LEU A 529 4.09 -21.95 -11.06
N ASP A 530 3.04 -22.64 -10.64
CA ASP A 530 1.68 -22.50 -11.15
C ASP A 530 0.75 -21.91 -10.09
N TYR A 531 -0.12 -20.99 -10.49
CA TYR A 531 -1.04 -20.26 -9.63
C TYR A 531 -2.48 -20.67 -9.94
N SER A 532 -3.21 -21.06 -8.90
CA SER A 532 -4.64 -21.38 -8.99
C SER A 532 -5.46 -20.34 -8.26
N TYR A 533 -6.63 -19.99 -8.80
CA TYR A 533 -7.51 -18.96 -8.25
C TYR A 533 -8.89 -19.53 -7.95
N ASP A 534 -9.62 -18.91 -7.02
CA ASP A 534 -11.07 -19.13 -6.92
C ASP A 534 -11.87 -18.27 -7.91
N LYS A 535 -13.19 -18.36 -7.84
CA LYS A 535 -14.13 -17.62 -8.69
C LYS A 535 -14.12 -16.11 -8.47
N LEU A 536 -13.50 -15.63 -7.39
CA LEU A 536 -13.36 -14.21 -7.04
C LEU A 536 -11.93 -13.70 -7.27
N ASP A 537 -11.13 -14.45 -8.03
CA ASP A 537 -9.75 -14.09 -8.44
C ASP A 537 -8.76 -14.03 -7.27
N ARG A 538 -9.04 -14.74 -6.17
CA ARG A 538 -8.11 -14.91 -5.04
C ARG A 538 -7.25 -16.14 -5.28
N VAL A 539 -5.93 -16.05 -5.08
CA VAL A 539 -5.04 -17.22 -5.21
C VAL A 539 -5.40 -18.25 -4.13
N VAL A 540 -5.64 -19.50 -4.51
CA VAL A 540 -5.93 -20.58 -3.56
C VAL A 540 -4.82 -21.62 -3.50
N ALA A 541 -3.96 -21.69 -4.52
CA ALA A 541 -2.77 -22.54 -4.48
C ALA A 541 -1.62 -21.97 -5.30
N ILE A 542 -0.41 -22.25 -4.84
CA ILE A 542 0.84 -22.05 -5.55
C ILE A 542 1.51 -23.42 -5.62
N SER A 543 1.72 -23.91 -6.84
CA SER A 543 2.04 -25.31 -7.11
C SER A 543 3.29 -25.47 -7.96
N ARG A 544 3.90 -26.64 -7.91
CA ARG A 544 5.01 -27.05 -8.77
C ARG A 544 4.80 -28.51 -9.15
N ASN A 545 4.97 -28.84 -10.43
CA ASN A 545 4.79 -30.21 -10.94
C ASN A 545 3.44 -30.83 -10.55
N GLY A 546 2.36 -30.03 -10.53
CA GLY A 546 1.01 -30.46 -10.17
C GLY A 546 0.76 -30.64 -8.66
N GLN A 547 1.71 -30.31 -7.79
CA GLN A 547 1.57 -30.40 -6.34
C GLN A 547 1.59 -29.02 -5.69
N ALA A 548 0.67 -28.74 -4.77
CA ALA A 548 0.64 -27.46 -4.08
C ALA A 548 1.81 -27.36 -3.07
N LEU A 549 2.60 -26.30 -3.20
CA LEU A 549 3.62 -25.89 -2.22
C LEU A 549 2.97 -25.09 -1.10
N GLN A 550 1.99 -24.24 -1.43
CA GLN A 550 1.18 -23.49 -0.48
C GLN A 550 -0.28 -23.44 -0.94
N ALA A 551 -1.20 -23.58 0.00
CA ALA A 551 -2.64 -23.49 -0.23
C ALA A 551 -3.29 -22.49 0.74
N HIS A 552 -4.39 -21.86 0.30
CA HIS A 552 -5.12 -20.84 1.05
C HIS A 552 -6.63 -21.10 1.03
N THR A 553 -7.29 -20.75 2.13
CA THR A 553 -8.76 -20.69 2.20
C THR A 553 -9.20 -19.33 2.70
N TYR A 554 -10.32 -18.84 2.17
CA TYR A 554 -10.92 -17.56 2.55
C TYR A 554 -12.34 -17.76 3.03
N ASN A 555 -12.80 -16.89 3.93
CA ASN A 555 -14.24 -16.73 4.15
C ASN A 555 -14.89 -15.95 3.00
N ALA A 556 -16.21 -15.75 3.08
CA ALA A 556 -16.96 -15.12 2.00
C ALA A 556 -16.72 -13.61 1.88
N ILE A 557 -16.18 -12.96 2.92
CA ILE A 557 -15.80 -11.54 2.90
C ILE A 557 -14.29 -11.30 2.62
N GLY A 558 -13.52 -12.34 2.31
CA GLY A 558 -12.13 -12.22 1.85
C GLY A 558 -11.04 -12.32 2.92
N ASN A 559 -11.38 -12.61 4.18
CA ASN A 559 -10.39 -12.89 5.20
C ASN A 559 -9.77 -14.28 5.00
N LEU A 560 -8.44 -14.37 5.06
CA LEU A 560 -7.71 -15.64 5.03
C LEU A 560 -8.04 -16.47 6.27
N THR A 561 -8.65 -17.65 6.13
CA THR A 561 -9.05 -18.52 7.27
C THR A 561 -8.07 -19.64 7.51
N ALA A 562 -7.34 -20.09 6.49
CA ALA A 562 -6.24 -21.04 6.65
C ALA A 562 -5.19 -20.85 5.57
N ARG A 563 -3.95 -21.18 5.94
CA ARG A 563 -2.82 -21.33 5.03
C ARG A 563 -2.10 -22.63 5.35
N GLN A 564 -1.78 -23.40 4.32
CA GLN A 564 -1.04 -24.65 4.45
C GLN A 564 0.27 -24.58 3.67
N TYR A 565 1.38 -25.02 4.27
CA TYR A 565 2.71 -25.12 3.66
C TYR A 565 3.42 -26.39 4.16
N GLY A 566 3.74 -27.33 3.26
CA GLY A 566 4.13 -28.69 3.64
C GLY A 566 3.18 -29.33 4.66
N ALA A 567 3.72 -29.79 5.79
CA ALA A 567 2.96 -30.37 6.90
C ALA A 567 2.34 -29.34 7.87
N VAL A 568 2.57 -28.05 7.65
CA VAL A 568 2.13 -26.96 8.55
C VAL A 568 0.80 -26.41 8.07
N THR A 569 -0.16 -26.28 8.99
CA THR A 569 -1.41 -25.55 8.77
C THR A 569 -1.52 -24.41 9.78
N THR A 570 -1.69 -23.19 9.29
CA THR A 570 -2.01 -22.02 10.12
C THR A 570 -3.44 -21.59 9.87
N THR A 571 -4.30 -21.68 10.89
CA THR A 571 -5.69 -21.19 10.82
C THR A 571 -5.82 -19.83 11.50
N PHE A 572 -6.70 -18.98 10.96
CA PHE A 572 -6.96 -17.65 11.47
C PHE A 572 -8.42 -17.46 11.85
N GLN A 573 -8.66 -16.77 12.96
CA GLN A 573 -9.97 -16.28 13.35
C GLN A 573 -9.99 -14.76 13.30
N TRP A 574 -11.12 -14.18 12.93
CA TRP A 574 -11.26 -12.75 12.67
C TRP A 574 -12.44 -12.16 13.44
N VAL A 575 -12.35 -10.86 13.70
CA VAL A 575 -13.43 -10.05 14.24
C VAL A 575 -13.55 -8.76 13.44
N LYS A 576 -14.75 -8.20 13.31
CA LYS A 576 -14.93 -6.84 12.78
C LYS A 576 -14.74 -5.81 13.91
N THR A 577 -13.96 -4.78 13.62
CA THR A 577 -13.87 -3.52 14.38
C THR A 577 -14.38 -2.38 13.51
N SER A 578 -14.62 -1.18 14.06
CA SER A 578 -15.09 -0.04 13.23
C SER A 578 -14.09 0.32 12.13
N ALA A 579 -12.79 0.15 12.38
CA ALA A 579 -11.77 0.32 11.36
C ALA A 579 -11.79 -0.78 10.30
N ALA A 580 -11.85 -2.08 10.68
CA ALA A 580 -11.92 -3.22 9.75
C ALA A 580 -12.00 -4.62 10.41
N SER A 581 -12.03 -5.68 9.58
CA SER A 581 -11.66 -7.05 10.01
C SER A 581 -10.22 -7.10 10.58
N GLN A 582 -10.07 -7.68 11.76
CA GLN A 582 -8.81 -7.87 12.50
C GLN A 582 -8.67 -9.32 13.00
N PRO A 583 -7.46 -9.92 13.00
CA PRO A 583 -7.28 -11.31 13.41
C PRO A 583 -7.29 -11.42 14.94
N ILE A 584 -8.13 -12.26 15.53
CA ILE A 584 -8.15 -12.53 16.97
C ILE A 584 -7.37 -13.78 17.37
N GLN A 585 -7.05 -14.63 16.40
CA GLN A 585 -6.25 -15.83 16.61
C GLN A 585 -5.47 -16.20 15.36
N ALA A 586 -4.23 -16.62 15.54
CA ALA A 586 -3.46 -17.39 14.58
C ALA A 586 -3.01 -18.69 15.25
N LYS A 587 -3.41 -19.85 14.71
CA LYS A 587 -3.10 -21.16 15.27
C LYS A 587 -2.31 -21.97 14.25
N ARG A 588 -1.02 -22.16 14.52
CA ARG A 588 -0.11 -23.00 13.73
C ARG A 588 -0.17 -24.44 14.26
N THR A 589 -0.39 -25.40 13.38
CA THR A 589 -0.44 -26.84 13.70
C THR A 589 0.52 -27.59 12.78
N GLU A 590 1.32 -28.48 13.38
CA GLU A 590 2.26 -29.34 12.67
C GLU A 590 2.37 -30.69 13.39
N GLY A 591 1.77 -31.74 12.81
CA GLY A 591 1.60 -33.01 13.53
C GLY A 591 0.83 -32.80 14.83
N THR A 592 1.42 -33.18 15.97
CA THR A 592 0.84 -32.94 17.31
C THR A 592 1.24 -31.59 17.91
N SER A 593 2.14 -30.84 17.27
CA SER A 593 2.59 -29.52 17.74
C SER A 593 1.55 -28.46 17.40
N VAL A 594 1.17 -27.66 18.40
CA VAL A 594 0.19 -26.57 18.26
C VAL A 594 0.74 -25.32 18.95
N GLU A 595 0.79 -24.22 18.20
CA GLU A 595 1.13 -22.89 18.69
C GLU A 595 -0.02 -21.95 18.39
N THR A 596 -0.40 -21.13 19.37
CA THR A 596 -1.51 -20.19 19.23
C THR A 596 -1.06 -18.81 19.68
N VAL A 597 -1.31 -17.82 18.82
CA VAL A 597 -1.20 -16.40 19.13
C VAL A 597 -2.61 -15.83 19.17
N GLY A 598 -2.95 -15.12 20.25
CA GLY A 598 -4.25 -14.49 20.46
C GLY A 598 -4.13 -12.97 20.47
N TYR A 599 -5.13 -12.29 19.90
CA TYR A 599 -5.23 -10.84 19.91
C TYR A 599 -6.61 -10.42 20.42
N THR A 600 -6.66 -9.30 21.13
CA THR A 600 -7.92 -8.61 21.42
C THR A 600 -7.80 -7.16 21.00
N TYR A 601 -8.94 -6.56 20.66
CA TYR A 601 -9.01 -5.18 20.21
C TYR A 601 -10.06 -4.43 21.02
N ASP A 602 -9.93 -3.11 21.08
CA ASP A 602 -11.07 -2.28 21.45
C ASP A 602 -12.05 -2.17 20.27
N LYS A 603 -13.09 -1.33 20.43
CA LYS A 603 -14.15 -1.24 19.43
C LYS A 603 -13.69 -0.56 18.13
N VAL A 604 -12.66 0.29 18.20
CA VAL A 604 -12.14 0.99 17.01
C VAL A 604 -11.02 0.22 16.31
N GLY A 605 -10.40 -0.73 16.99
CA GLY A 605 -9.40 -1.62 16.42
C GLY A 605 -8.00 -1.44 16.99
N ASN A 606 -7.85 -0.67 18.07
CA ASN A 606 -6.60 -0.61 18.81
C ASN A 606 -6.33 -1.97 19.47
N LEU A 607 -5.12 -2.51 19.31
CA LEU A 607 -4.72 -3.79 19.92
C LEU A 607 -4.72 -3.66 21.43
N LYS A 608 -5.60 -4.35 22.16
CA LYS A 608 -5.61 -4.33 23.63
C LYS A 608 -4.69 -5.37 24.25
N THR A 609 -4.61 -6.56 23.66
CA THR A 609 -3.72 -7.62 24.15
C THR A 609 -3.14 -8.43 23.02
N LEU A 610 -1.88 -8.82 23.16
CA LEU A 610 -1.26 -9.89 22.38
C LEU A 610 -0.85 -11.00 23.36
N SER A 611 -1.34 -12.22 23.14
CA SER A 611 -0.97 -13.40 23.94
C SER A 611 -0.24 -14.40 23.06
N ASP A 612 0.99 -14.73 23.40
CA ASP A 612 1.81 -15.74 22.73
C ASP A 612 2.44 -16.69 23.76
N ALA A 613 3.45 -17.44 23.35
CA ALA A 613 4.15 -18.36 24.24
C ALA A 613 4.98 -17.67 25.34
N GLY A 614 5.27 -16.37 25.22
CA GLY A 614 5.91 -15.57 26.27
C GLY A 614 4.91 -15.02 27.30
N GLY A 615 3.62 -15.10 27.03
CA GLY A 615 2.54 -14.61 27.89
C GLY A 615 1.75 -13.47 27.24
N THR A 616 1.09 -12.65 28.04
CA THR A 616 0.19 -11.60 27.55
C THR A 616 0.81 -10.21 27.69
N THR A 617 0.97 -9.51 26.57
CA THR A 617 1.23 -8.07 26.53
C THR A 617 -0.09 -7.33 26.54
N THR A 618 -0.20 -6.26 27.33
CA THR A 618 -1.38 -5.39 27.37
C THR A 618 -1.01 -3.99 26.91
N TYR A 619 -1.89 -3.37 26.12
CA TYR A 619 -1.71 -2.04 25.55
C TYR A 619 -2.88 -1.14 25.98
N ASN A 620 -2.57 0.10 26.32
CA ASN A 620 -3.59 1.11 26.64
C ASN A 620 -3.40 2.33 25.77
N TYR A 621 -4.50 3.03 25.51
CA TYR A 621 -4.58 4.14 24.58
C TYR A 621 -5.22 5.36 25.25
N ASP A 622 -4.91 6.55 24.78
CA ASP A 622 -5.67 7.76 25.12
C ASP A 622 -6.94 7.88 24.26
N VAL A 623 -7.71 8.94 24.50
CA VAL A 623 -8.94 9.22 23.76
C VAL A 623 -8.70 9.62 22.30
N ALA A 624 -7.45 9.89 21.90
CA ALA A 624 -7.05 10.09 20.50
C ALA A 624 -6.48 8.81 19.87
N ASN A 625 -6.75 7.64 20.48
CA ASN A 625 -6.29 6.33 20.01
C ASN A 625 -4.75 6.19 19.94
N ARG A 626 -3.99 6.99 20.71
CA ARG A 626 -2.51 6.90 20.78
C ARG A 626 -2.09 6.00 21.93
N LEU A 627 -1.11 5.13 21.71
CA LEU A 627 -0.60 4.19 22.73
C LEU A 627 -0.02 4.96 23.93
N THR A 628 -0.60 4.87 25.12
CA THR A 628 -0.12 5.55 26.33
C THR A 628 0.70 4.65 27.24
N SER A 629 0.43 3.34 27.24
CA SER A 629 1.23 2.39 28.00
C SER A 629 1.20 0.98 27.42
N LEU A 630 2.26 0.25 27.73
CA LEU A 630 2.47 -1.14 27.35
C LEU A 630 2.99 -1.88 28.57
N ALA A 631 2.23 -2.88 29.02
CA ALA A 631 2.65 -3.81 30.07
C ALA A 631 3.09 -5.12 29.42
N ASP A 632 4.37 -5.46 29.58
CA ASP A 632 4.93 -6.68 29.03
C ASP A 632 4.52 -7.93 29.84
N PRO A 633 4.64 -9.15 29.27
CA PRO A 633 4.24 -10.39 29.96
C PRO A 633 5.03 -10.69 31.24
N PHE A 634 6.07 -9.92 31.53
CA PHE A 634 7.01 -10.18 32.61
C PHE A 634 6.82 -9.19 33.77
N GLY A 635 5.96 -8.18 33.63
CA GLY A 635 5.62 -7.22 34.67
C GLY A 635 6.35 -5.88 34.57
N GLN A 636 7.03 -5.59 33.45
CA GLN A 636 7.51 -4.24 33.16
C GLN A 636 6.38 -3.43 32.52
N ASN A 637 6.25 -2.18 32.94
CA ASN A 637 5.34 -1.23 32.32
C ASN A 637 6.15 -0.10 31.67
N THR A 638 5.87 0.20 30.41
CA THR A 638 6.45 1.31 29.66
C THR A 638 5.35 2.29 29.30
N THR A 639 5.56 3.58 29.55
CA THR A 639 4.58 4.64 29.21
C THR A 639 5.12 5.57 28.15
N PHE A 640 4.21 6.18 27.38
CA PHE A 640 4.54 7.02 26.23
C PHE A 640 3.86 8.38 26.36
N GLY A 641 4.60 9.45 26.08
CA GLY A 641 4.11 10.83 26.08
C GLY A 641 4.30 11.48 24.71
N TYR A 642 3.33 12.28 24.29
CA TYR A 642 3.22 12.85 22.94
C TYR A 642 3.17 14.38 22.98
N ASP A 643 3.57 15.03 21.89
CA ASP A 643 3.27 16.44 21.64
C ASP A 643 1.90 16.62 20.95
N ASN A 644 1.52 17.87 20.67
CA ASN A 644 0.24 18.21 20.04
C ASN A 644 0.20 17.90 18.53
N ALA A 645 1.31 17.45 17.94
CA ALA A 645 1.34 16.91 16.58
C ALA A 645 1.27 15.37 16.57
N ASP A 646 0.85 14.78 17.69
CA ASP A 646 0.73 13.34 17.94
C ASP A 646 2.04 12.57 17.83
N ARG A 647 3.17 13.23 18.14
CA ARG A 647 4.49 12.61 18.20
C ARG A 647 4.91 12.30 19.64
N ARG A 648 5.01 11.03 20.02
CA ARG A 648 5.88 10.39 21.07
C ARG A 648 7.24 11.09 21.23
N THR A 649 7.22 12.13 22.05
CA THR A 649 8.41 12.85 22.52
C THR A 649 9.06 12.18 23.74
N ARG A 650 8.37 11.24 24.39
CA ARG A 650 8.81 10.64 25.65
C ARG A 650 8.45 9.15 25.74
N THR A 651 9.39 8.34 26.20
CA THR A 651 9.17 6.94 26.59
C THR A 651 9.78 6.70 27.97
N ASP A 652 8.96 6.32 28.94
CA ASP A 652 9.37 6.00 30.30
C ASP A 652 9.48 4.49 30.47
N PHE A 653 10.67 4.04 30.85
CA PHE A 653 10.96 2.64 31.11
C PHE A 653 10.83 2.30 32.59
N ALA A 654 10.55 1.04 32.90
CA ALA A 654 10.62 0.56 34.27
C ALA A 654 12.07 0.68 34.79
N GLY A 655 12.23 0.98 36.08
CA GLY A 655 13.54 1.30 36.67
C GLY A 655 13.93 2.78 36.63
N GLY A 656 13.06 3.66 36.12
CA GLY A 656 13.19 5.12 36.22
C GLY A 656 14.08 5.78 35.15
N THR A 657 14.35 5.08 34.06
CA THR A 657 15.04 5.62 32.89
C THR A 657 14.03 6.13 31.87
N VAL A 658 14.33 7.27 31.25
CA VAL A 658 13.44 7.95 30.31
C VAL A 658 14.20 8.25 29.02
N GLN A 659 13.61 7.89 27.89
CA GLN A 659 14.02 8.33 26.56
C GLN A 659 13.21 9.58 26.17
N TYR A 660 13.92 10.62 25.77
CA TYR A 660 13.38 11.81 25.14
C TYR A 660 13.74 11.81 23.65
N THR A 661 12.73 12.04 22.81
CA THR A 661 12.91 12.19 21.37
C THR A 661 12.60 13.62 20.98
N GLY A 662 13.58 14.31 20.38
CA GLY A 662 13.42 15.67 19.90
C GLY A 662 13.06 15.70 18.42
N TYR A 663 12.22 16.66 18.02
CA TYR A 663 11.82 16.90 16.63
C TYR A 663 12.04 18.35 16.22
N ASP A 664 12.28 18.59 14.94
CA ASP A 664 12.15 19.93 14.37
C ASP A 664 10.70 20.24 13.95
N LYS A 665 10.49 21.44 13.40
CA LYS A 665 9.17 21.91 12.95
C LYS A 665 8.60 21.10 11.79
N SER A 666 9.43 20.40 11.03
CA SER A 666 9.01 19.49 9.94
C SER A 666 8.84 18.06 10.45
N GLY A 667 8.96 17.85 11.76
CA GLY A 667 8.83 16.55 12.39
C GLY A 667 9.95 15.58 12.09
N ARG A 668 11.12 16.02 11.64
CA ARG A 668 12.29 15.14 11.59
C ARG A 668 12.89 15.00 12.97
N GLN A 669 13.30 13.79 13.34
CA GLN A 669 13.93 13.53 14.64
C GLN A 669 15.31 14.18 14.69
N THR A 670 15.53 15.03 15.67
CA THR A 670 16.77 15.80 15.91
C THR A 670 17.59 15.26 17.07
N SER A 671 17.00 14.45 17.96
CA SER A 671 17.75 13.80 19.03
C SER A 671 17.06 12.58 19.65
N VAL A 672 17.86 11.69 20.22
CA VAL A 672 17.49 10.70 21.24
C VAL A 672 18.36 10.94 22.45
N THR A 673 17.74 11.25 23.60
CA THR A 673 18.46 11.44 24.86
C THR A 673 17.88 10.52 25.92
N VAL A 674 18.71 9.67 26.52
CA VAL A 674 18.30 8.73 27.55
C VAL A 674 18.88 9.18 28.89
N ASN A 675 18.01 9.43 29.87
CA ASN A 675 18.38 9.91 31.19
C ASN A 675 17.90 8.93 32.26
N LYS A 676 18.67 8.78 33.34
CA LYS A 676 18.10 8.31 34.62
C LYS A 676 17.40 9.50 35.28
N THR A 677 16.22 9.29 35.87
CA THR A 677 15.43 10.36 36.50
C THR A 677 16.30 11.27 37.39
N GLY A 678 16.35 12.58 37.07
CA GLY A 678 17.13 13.59 37.82
C GLY A 678 18.65 13.60 37.60
N GLY A 679 19.20 12.81 36.66
CA GLY A 679 20.63 12.65 36.44
C GLY A 679 21.18 13.11 35.08
N ILE A 680 22.49 12.93 34.89
CA ILE A 680 23.23 13.17 33.64
C ILE A 680 22.77 12.18 32.56
N PRO A 681 22.72 12.58 31.25
CA PRO A 681 22.40 11.66 30.17
C PRO A 681 23.30 10.42 30.13
N LEU A 682 22.67 9.24 30.03
CA LEU A 682 23.33 7.94 29.85
C LEU A 682 23.73 7.71 28.39
N LEU A 683 22.92 8.21 27.45
CA LEU A 683 23.11 8.10 26.02
C LEU A 683 22.56 9.36 25.35
N ARG A 684 23.31 9.96 24.43
CA ARG A 684 22.82 11.09 23.62
C ARG A 684 23.24 10.97 22.16
N HIS A 685 22.24 10.89 21.29
CA HIS A 685 22.38 10.99 19.84
C HIS A 685 21.70 12.27 19.37
N THR A 686 22.36 13.05 18.51
CA THR A 686 21.73 14.19 17.83
C THR A 686 21.93 14.13 16.33
N TYR A 687 20.96 14.70 15.61
CA TYR A 687 20.81 14.63 14.16
C TYR A 687 20.65 16.04 13.62
N SER A 688 21.45 16.42 12.63
CA SER A 688 21.35 17.72 11.97
C SER A 688 21.03 17.55 10.50
N TYR A 689 20.00 18.27 10.04
CA TYR A 689 19.59 18.38 8.64
C TYR A 689 20.07 19.68 7.99
N THR A 690 20.85 20.48 8.73
CA THR A 690 21.34 21.77 8.27
C THR A 690 22.59 21.61 7.42
N LYS A 691 22.55 22.15 6.21
CA LYS A 691 23.68 22.18 5.27
C LYS A 691 24.84 23.03 5.81
N SER A 692 26.03 22.89 5.24
CA SER A 692 27.22 23.69 5.60
C SER A 692 27.03 25.21 5.45
N GLY A 693 26.06 25.66 4.65
CA GLY A 693 25.68 27.08 4.49
C GLY A 693 24.50 27.56 5.35
N GLY A 694 24.01 26.76 6.30
CA GLY A 694 22.92 27.14 7.22
C GLY A 694 21.50 26.89 6.71
N GLY A 695 21.32 26.54 5.44
CA GLY A 695 20.02 26.16 4.88
C GLY A 695 19.56 24.77 5.30
N ASP A 696 18.26 24.54 5.30
CA ASP A 696 17.66 23.24 5.63
C ASP A 696 17.77 22.23 4.46
N SER A 697 17.92 20.94 4.78
CA SER A 697 17.95 19.83 3.82
C SER A 697 16.99 18.73 4.22
N ASP A 698 16.41 18.01 3.28
CA ASP A 698 15.68 16.76 3.55
C ASP A 698 16.56 15.57 3.96
N LYS A 699 17.88 15.68 3.91
CA LYS A 699 18.82 14.62 4.31
C LYS A 699 19.61 14.97 5.55
N LEU A 700 19.91 13.95 6.34
CA LEU A 700 20.79 14.05 7.49
C LEU A 700 22.20 14.47 7.04
N GLN A 701 22.67 15.60 7.53
CA GLN A 701 23.99 16.18 7.22
C GLN A 701 25.04 15.77 8.25
N SER A 702 24.63 15.55 9.50
CA SER A 702 25.51 14.98 10.52
C SER A 702 24.76 14.27 11.63
N ARG A 703 25.46 13.33 12.26
CA ARG A 703 25.07 12.64 13.49
C ARG A 703 26.14 12.88 14.54
N ASN A 704 25.74 13.24 15.75
CA ASN A 704 26.63 13.30 16.91
C ASN A 704 26.25 12.22 17.91
N ILE A 705 27.22 11.43 18.36
CA ILE A 705 27.04 10.40 19.40
C ILE A 705 27.97 10.75 20.54
N ASN A 706 27.42 11.17 21.69
CA ASN A 706 28.18 11.51 22.89
C ASN A 706 29.39 12.45 22.67
N GLY A 707 29.32 13.36 21.69
CA GLY A 707 30.40 14.29 21.33
C GLY A 707 31.06 13.97 19.99
N ASP A 708 31.03 12.72 19.53
CA ASP A 708 31.66 12.30 18.28
C ASP A 708 30.75 12.59 17.08
N THR A 709 31.21 13.44 16.17
CA THR A 709 30.41 13.88 15.01
C THR A 709 30.82 13.14 13.75
N THR A 710 29.87 12.41 13.16
CA THR A 710 29.97 11.89 11.78
C THR A 710 29.24 12.84 10.84
N LYS A 711 29.93 13.35 9.81
CA LYS A 711 29.31 14.14 8.73
C LYS A 711 29.02 13.25 7.54
N TYR A 712 27.91 13.53 6.85
CA TYR A 712 27.48 12.83 5.66
C TYR A 712 27.55 13.74 4.44
N THR A 713 27.94 13.18 3.30
CA THR A 713 27.81 13.83 2.00
C THR A 713 27.09 12.90 1.03
N TYR A 714 26.43 13.49 0.05
CA TYR A 714 25.65 12.77 -0.95
C TYR A 714 26.04 13.24 -2.35
N ASP A 715 25.82 12.40 -3.36
CA ASP A 715 25.88 12.82 -4.76
C ASP A 715 24.56 13.47 -5.22
N SER A 716 24.46 13.82 -6.50
CA SER A 716 23.28 14.47 -7.06
C SER A 716 22.09 13.54 -7.30
N LEU A 717 22.17 12.26 -6.95
CA LEU A 717 21.03 11.36 -6.77
C LEU A 717 20.67 11.20 -5.29
N GLY A 718 21.39 11.86 -4.40
CA GLY A 718 21.18 11.73 -2.97
C GLY A 718 21.75 10.43 -2.40
N ARG A 719 22.64 9.74 -3.11
CA ARG A 719 23.30 8.53 -2.62
C ARG A 719 24.48 8.92 -1.72
N LEU A 720 24.71 8.16 -0.66
CA LEU A 720 25.77 8.42 0.29
C LEU A 720 27.13 8.35 -0.40
N THR A 721 27.97 9.37 -0.25
CA THR A 721 29.35 9.39 -0.79
C THR A 721 30.41 9.40 0.31
N LYS A 722 30.07 9.88 1.50
CA LYS A 722 30.98 9.90 2.65
C LYS A 722 30.21 9.81 3.95
N ALA A 723 30.79 9.09 4.92
CA ALA A 723 30.38 9.12 6.32
C ALA A 723 31.63 9.20 7.20
N GLY A 724 31.91 10.37 7.78
CA GLY A 724 33.17 10.57 8.51
C GLY A 724 34.37 10.41 7.58
N ASN A 725 35.21 9.40 7.79
CA ASN A 725 36.35 9.10 6.93
C ASN A 725 36.04 8.03 5.86
N ASP A 726 34.92 7.34 5.98
CA ASP A 726 34.54 6.26 5.07
C ASP A 726 34.01 6.83 3.76
N GLY A 727 34.56 6.35 2.64
CA GLY A 727 34.13 6.70 1.29
C GLY A 727 33.19 5.65 0.68
N PHE A 728 32.22 6.11 -0.10
CA PHE A 728 31.28 5.26 -0.84
C PHE A 728 31.17 5.75 -2.27
N THR A 729 31.26 4.84 -3.24
CA THR A 729 31.12 5.19 -4.67
C THR A 729 30.02 4.35 -5.30
N HIS A 730 29.34 4.95 -6.27
CA HIS A 730 28.24 4.32 -6.98
C HIS A 730 28.42 4.51 -8.49
N ASP A 731 28.01 3.52 -9.28
CA ASP A 731 27.92 3.67 -10.74
C ASP A 731 26.62 4.38 -11.16
N LYS A 732 26.28 4.38 -12.45
CA LYS A 732 25.08 5.08 -12.95
C LYS A 732 23.79 4.28 -12.76
N ALA A 733 23.86 2.95 -12.66
CA ALA A 733 22.74 2.08 -12.27
C ALA A 733 22.56 1.98 -10.74
N SER A 734 23.30 2.79 -9.97
CA SER A 734 23.25 2.83 -8.50
C SER A 734 23.76 1.57 -7.79
N ASN A 735 24.60 0.78 -8.45
CA ASN A 735 25.38 -0.23 -7.74
C ASN A 735 26.43 0.46 -6.85
N LEU A 736 26.54 0.01 -5.61
CA LEU A 736 27.67 0.36 -4.74
C LEU A 736 28.95 -0.28 -5.31
N THR A 737 29.92 0.53 -5.72
CA THR A 737 31.21 0.10 -6.29
C THR A 737 32.37 0.19 -5.30
N ASN A 738 32.20 0.93 -4.20
CA ASN A 738 33.10 0.92 -3.06
C ASN A 738 32.33 1.08 -1.74
N LEU A 739 32.59 0.20 -0.78
CA LEU A 739 32.06 0.25 0.58
C LEU A 739 33.23 0.44 1.56
N ALA A 740 33.52 1.70 1.92
CA ALA A 740 34.53 2.04 2.93
C ALA A 740 35.89 1.34 2.69
N GLY A 741 36.36 1.34 1.44
CA GLY A 741 37.61 0.70 1.04
C GLY A 741 37.45 -0.67 0.37
N THR A 742 36.32 -1.35 0.55
CA THR A 742 36.01 -2.61 -0.16
C THR A 742 35.50 -2.29 -1.56
N ALA A 743 36.29 -2.57 -2.60
CA ALA A 743 35.90 -2.38 -3.99
C ALA A 743 35.01 -3.52 -4.49
N PHE A 744 34.05 -3.21 -5.36
CA PHE A 744 33.23 -4.21 -6.05
C PHE A 744 33.42 -4.16 -7.56
N VAL A 745 33.49 -5.34 -8.18
CA VAL A 745 33.36 -5.50 -9.64
C VAL A 745 31.91 -5.88 -9.93
N ILE A 746 31.25 -5.10 -10.79
CA ILE A 746 29.83 -5.26 -11.12
C ILE A 746 29.69 -5.72 -12.56
N ASN A 747 28.88 -6.76 -12.81
CA ASN A 747 28.57 -7.23 -14.16
C ASN A 747 27.35 -6.51 -14.77
N THR A 748 27.00 -6.87 -16.00
CA THR A 748 25.88 -6.29 -16.75
C THR A 748 24.50 -6.57 -16.16
N ALA A 749 24.36 -7.54 -15.26
CA ALA A 749 23.13 -7.83 -14.52
C ALA A 749 23.06 -7.16 -13.15
N ASN A 750 23.91 -6.16 -12.88
CA ASN A 750 24.00 -5.45 -11.60
C ASN A 750 24.45 -6.33 -10.41
N GLN A 751 25.02 -7.51 -10.69
CA GLN A 751 25.58 -8.40 -9.67
C GLN A 751 27.02 -8.00 -9.34
N ALA A 752 27.36 -8.00 -8.04
CA ALA A 752 28.76 -7.90 -7.63
C ALA A 752 29.43 -9.26 -7.82
N THR A 753 30.36 -9.37 -8.77
CA THR A 753 31.13 -10.60 -9.03
C THR A 753 32.43 -10.66 -8.24
N GLU A 754 32.89 -9.52 -7.72
CA GLU A 754 34.01 -9.45 -6.77
C GLU A 754 33.69 -8.45 -5.66
N ALA A 755 34.12 -8.73 -4.44
CA ALA A 755 34.03 -7.88 -3.26
C ALA A 755 35.36 -7.93 -2.49
N GLY A 756 36.23 -6.95 -2.73
CA GLY A 756 37.65 -7.07 -2.34
C GLY A 756 38.30 -8.26 -3.07
N ASP A 757 38.89 -9.18 -2.31
CA ASP A 757 39.52 -10.40 -2.86
C ASP A 757 38.51 -11.56 -3.07
N ASP A 758 37.27 -11.40 -2.63
CA ASP A 758 36.24 -12.44 -2.72
C ASP A 758 35.57 -12.45 -4.08
N LYS A 759 35.58 -13.59 -4.76
CA LYS A 759 34.85 -13.84 -6.01
C LYS A 759 33.48 -14.40 -5.70
N LEU A 760 32.45 -13.83 -6.32
CA LEU A 760 31.05 -14.13 -6.12
C LEU A 760 30.43 -14.69 -7.41
N THR A 761 29.56 -15.69 -7.28
CA THR A 761 28.85 -16.31 -8.42
C THR A 761 27.36 -16.40 -8.15
N PHE A 762 26.55 -16.41 -9.22
CA PHE A 762 25.10 -16.35 -9.15
C PHE A 762 24.46 -17.41 -10.07
N ASP A 763 23.23 -17.80 -9.76
CA ASP A 763 22.42 -18.65 -10.63
C ASP A 763 21.64 -17.83 -11.70
N GLY A 764 20.86 -18.53 -12.53
CA GLY A 764 20.07 -17.92 -13.59
C GLY A 764 18.92 -17.04 -13.08
N ALA A 765 18.43 -17.26 -11.85
CA ALA A 765 17.43 -16.40 -11.20
C ALA A 765 18.04 -15.19 -10.48
N GLY A 766 19.37 -15.11 -10.39
CA GLY A 766 20.10 -14.03 -9.75
C GLY A 766 20.35 -14.22 -8.25
N ASN A 767 20.26 -15.44 -7.73
CA ASN A 767 20.65 -15.73 -6.35
C ASN A 767 22.17 -15.94 -6.25
N LEU A 768 22.81 -15.42 -5.20
CA LEU A 768 24.23 -15.67 -4.92
C LEU A 768 24.47 -17.16 -4.59
N THR A 769 25.20 -17.89 -5.41
CA THR A 769 25.42 -19.34 -5.25
C THR A 769 26.76 -19.71 -4.61
N ALA A 770 27.80 -18.89 -4.74
CA ALA A 770 29.08 -19.17 -4.08
C ALA A 770 29.92 -17.92 -3.86
N ASN A 771 30.82 -17.99 -2.88
CA ASN A 771 31.92 -17.05 -2.70
C ASN A 771 33.27 -17.78 -2.47
N SER A 772 34.37 -17.22 -2.99
CA SER A 772 35.70 -17.84 -2.87
C SER A 772 36.26 -17.77 -1.45
N ALA A 773 35.83 -16.80 -0.63
CA ALA A 773 36.14 -16.73 0.79
C ALA A 773 35.73 -18.03 1.50
N GLY A 774 36.72 -18.80 1.96
CA GLY A 774 36.47 -20.04 2.69
C GLY A 774 35.75 -21.13 1.87
N ASN A 775 35.72 -21.03 0.53
CA ASN A 775 35.07 -22.00 -0.35
C ASN A 775 33.60 -22.25 0.05
N THR A 776 32.78 -21.19 -0.03
CA THR A 776 31.39 -21.18 0.44
C THR A 776 30.40 -21.34 -0.72
N SER A 777 29.37 -22.16 -0.55
CA SER A 777 28.27 -22.33 -1.51
C SER A 777 26.90 -22.26 -0.84
N HIS A 778 25.92 -21.72 -1.55
CA HIS A 778 24.54 -21.50 -1.12
C HIS A 778 23.56 -22.32 -1.95
N THR A 779 22.49 -22.79 -1.33
CA THR A 779 21.40 -23.52 -1.99
C THR A 779 20.07 -22.85 -1.69
N TYR A 780 19.24 -22.75 -2.72
CA TYR A 780 17.93 -22.10 -2.65
C TYR A 780 16.79 -23.09 -2.91
N SER A 781 15.63 -22.79 -2.35
CA SER A 781 14.38 -23.50 -2.63
C SER A 781 13.91 -23.20 -4.07
N PRO A 782 12.95 -23.97 -4.62
CA PRO A 782 12.27 -23.64 -5.88
C PRO A 782 11.54 -22.28 -5.88
N THR A 783 11.42 -21.64 -4.71
CA THR A 783 10.81 -20.32 -4.54
C THR A 783 11.84 -19.27 -4.12
N ASN A 784 13.14 -19.53 -4.38
CA ASN A 784 14.27 -18.62 -4.14
C ASN A 784 14.52 -18.26 -2.66
N GLN A 785 14.08 -19.11 -1.72
CA GLN A 785 14.41 -18.99 -0.29
C GLN A 785 15.79 -19.61 -0.02
N LEU A 786 16.68 -18.94 0.73
CA LEU A 786 17.98 -19.51 1.10
C LEU A 786 17.80 -20.66 2.10
N VAL A 787 18.08 -21.91 1.69
CA VAL A 787 17.83 -23.10 2.54
C VAL A 787 19.08 -23.68 3.17
N ARG A 788 20.26 -23.49 2.56
CA ARG A 788 21.52 -24.09 3.04
C ARG A 788 22.74 -23.27 2.61
N THR A 789 23.74 -23.18 3.47
CA THR A 789 25.10 -22.74 3.13
C THR A 789 26.12 -23.76 3.62
N THR A 790 27.12 -24.05 2.80
CA THR A 790 28.27 -24.88 3.16
C THR A 790 29.57 -24.10 2.94
N THR A 791 30.51 -24.20 3.88
CA THR A 791 31.84 -23.57 3.81
C THR A 791 32.89 -24.66 4.01
N ASN A 792 33.87 -24.77 3.11
CA ASN A 792 34.85 -25.88 3.09
C ASN A 792 34.18 -27.28 3.15
N GLY A 793 33.04 -27.44 2.48
CA GLY A 793 32.25 -28.68 2.45
C GLY A 793 31.43 -28.97 3.72
N GLN A 794 31.54 -28.16 4.78
CA GLN A 794 30.76 -28.30 6.01
C GLN A 794 29.52 -27.43 5.98
N GLN A 795 28.36 -27.94 6.42
CA GLN A 795 27.13 -27.13 6.51
C GLN A 795 27.25 -26.13 7.67
N VAL A 796 27.23 -24.84 7.33
CA VAL A 796 27.32 -23.73 8.30
C VAL A 796 26.00 -22.98 8.45
N PHE A 797 25.05 -23.18 7.55
CA PHE A 797 23.71 -22.61 7.63
C PHE A 797 22.66 -23.57 7.09
N SER A 798 21.48 -23.56 7.70
CA SER A 798 20.27 -24.16 7.12
C SER A 798 19.01 -23.49 7.65
N ALA A 799 17.98 -23.31 6.80
CA ALA A 799 16.74 -22.63 7.16
C ALA A 799 15.47 -23.40 6.73
N GLY A 800 14.41 -23.28 7.53
CA GLY A 800 13.06 -23.72 7.22
C GLY A 800 12.04 -22.60 7.44
N TYR A 801 10.93 -22.66 6.71
CA TYR A 801 9.93 -21.59 6.60
C TYR A 801 8.50 -22.12 6.77
N ASP A 802 7.57 -21.24 7.15
CA ASP A 802 6.13 -21.52 7.21
C ASP A 802 5.35 -20.91 6.03
N THR A 803 6.08 -20.28 5.10
CA THR A 803 5.58 -19.70 3.85
C THR A 803 6.53 -20.05 2.70
N ILE A 804 6.04 -19.91 1.46
CA ILE A 804 6.86 -20.04 0.24
C ILE A 804 7.83 -18.86 0.01
N ASP A 805 7.69 -17.78 0.77
CA ASP A 805 8.59 -16.63 0.76
C ASP A 805 9.44 -16.58 2.05
N GLN A 806 10.38 -15.64 2.16
CA GLN A 806 11.25 -15.58 3.33
C GLN A 806 10.58 -14.90 4.55
N THR A 807 9.33 -14.43 4.46
CA THR A 807 8.73 -13.56 5.49
C THR A 807 8.42 -14.28 6.80
N GLN A 808 8.13 -15.58 6.77
CA GLN A 808 7.87 -16.38 7.96
C GLN A 808 8.91 -17.48 8.11
N ARG A 809 10.10 -17.06 8.54
CA ARG A 809 11.19 -17.96 8.94
C ARG A 809 10.73 -18.74 10.17
N ARG A 810 10.98 -20.04 10.17
CA ARG A 810 10.61 -20.91 11.30
C ARG A 810 11.81 -21.35 12.11
N ALA A 811 12.80 -21.94 11.44
CA ALA A 811 14.00 -22.43 12.09
C ALA A 811 15.23 -22.11 11.25
N ILE A 812 16.25 -21.53 11.87
CA ILE A 812 17.55 -21.28 11.24
C ILE A 812 18.62 -21.91 12.12
N THR A 813 19.47 -22.75 11.55
CA THR A 813 20.69 -23.22 12.21
C THR A 813 21.88 -22.55 11.57
N GLU A 814 22.72 -21.90 12.36
CA GLU A 814 24.00 -21.33 11.91
C GLU A 814 25.17 -21.89 12.73
N THR A 815 26.35 -21.99 12.12
CA THR A 815 27.59 -22.39 12.79
C THR A 815 28.62 -21.28 12.66
N VAL A 816 28.98 -20.67 13.78
CA VAL A 816 29.95 -19.56 13.85
C VAL A 816 31.07 -19.98 14.80
N ASN A 817 32.32 -19.86 14.35
CA ASN A 817 33.51 -20.25 15.14
C ASN A 817 33.40 -21.66 15.75
N GLY A 818 32.89 -22.63 14.98
CA GLY A 818 32.71 -24.02 15.41
C GLY A 818 31.52 -24.29 16.33
N THR A 819 30.74 -23.26 16.70
CA THR A 819 29.55 -23.41 17.55
C THR A 819 28.28 -23.32 16.72
N SER A 820 27.46 -24.38 16.75
CA SER A 820 26.15 -24.41 16.08
C SER A 820 25.03 -23.90 17.00
N THR A 821 24.22 -22.98 16.48
CA THR A 821 23.02 -22.47 17.14
C THR A 821 21.81 -22.67 16.24
N THR A 822 20.78 -23.34 16.75
CA THR A 822 19.47 -23.41 16.10
C THR A 822 18.53 -22.40 16.75
N HIS A 823 18.14 -21.40 15.97
CA HIS A 823 17.12 -20.39 16.27
C HIS A 823 15.75 -20.89 15.83
N VAL A 824 14.77 -20.92 16.72
CA VAL A 824 13.36 -21.17 16.39
C VAL A 824 12.56 -19.89 16.64
N PHE A 825 11.92 -19.37 15.59
CA PHE A 825 11.22 -18.09 15.61
C PHE A 825 9.73 -18.27 15.92
N GLY A 826 9.23 -17.47 16.86
CA GLY A 826 7.81 -17.26 17.11
C GLY A 826 7.36 -15.96 16.46
N GLU A 827 6.64 -16.09 15.35
CA GLU A 827 6.15 -14.96 14.56
C GLU A 827 4.73 -14.57 14.98
N THR A 828 4.49 -13.26 15.02
CA THR A 828 3.17 -12.66 15.29
C THR A 828 2.84 -11.62 14.23
N ALA A 829 1.66 -11.03 14.34
CA ALA A 829 1.27 -9.87 13.56
C ALA A 829 2.22 -8.66 13.68
N LEU A 830 2.93 -8.56 14.81
CA LEU A 830 3.87 -7.48 15.09
C LEU A 830 5.31 -7.85 14.72
N GLY A 831 5.52 -9.01 14.07
CA GLY A 831 6.83 -9.61 13.80
C GLY A 831 7.26 -10.61 14.86
N THR A 832 8.56 -10.94 14.88
CA THR A 832 9.14 -11.92 15.81
C THR A 832 9.05 -11.43 17.25
N THR A 833 8.35 -12.19 18.10
CA THR A 833 8.24 -11.94 19.55
C THR A 833 8.96 -12.99 20.38
N GLN A 834 9.38 -14.10 19.78
CA GLN A 834 10.12 -15.16 20.46
C GLN A 834 11.25 -15.67 19.58
N VAL A 835 12.41 -15.92 20.17
CA VAL A 835 13.46 -16.73 19.55
C VAL A 835 13.97 -17.74 20.57
N VAL A 836 13.98 -19.01 20.21
CA VAL A 836 14.49 -20.10 21.04
C VAL A 836 15.79 -20.61 20.44
N ASP A 837 16.90 -20.33 21.11
CA ASP A 837 18.26 -20.74 20.72
C ASP A 837 18.62 -22.03 21.46
N ASN A 838 18.73 -23.17 20.76
CA ASN A 838 19.07 -24.47 21.36
C ASN A 838 18.24 -24.81 22.62
N GLY A 839 16.95 -24.45 22.63
CA GLY A 839 16.02 -24.64 23.76
C GLY A 839 15.97 -23.48 24.75
N ALA A 840 16.89 -22.51 24.67
CA ALA A 840 16.92 -21.32 25.51
C ALA A 840 16.11 -20.18 24.89
N ARG A 841 15.00 -19.81 25.53
CA ARG A 841 14.06 -18.82 25.00
C ARG A 841 14.42 -17.38 25.37
N THR A 842 14.45 -16.52 24.36
CA THR A 842 14.36 -15.07 24.49
C THR A 842 12.99 -14.60 24.02
N SER A 843 12.35 -13.76 24.83
CA SER A 843 11.05 -13.15 24.52
C SER A 843 11.21 -11.66 24.29
N TYR A 844 10.49 -11.12 23.32
CA TYR A 844 10.49 -9.72 22.95
C TYR A 844 9.06 -9.19 22.95
N THR A 845 8.86 -7.99 23.47
CA THR A 845 7.59 -7.29 23.39
C THR A 845 7.71 -6.11 22.45
N ARG A 846 6.71 -5.94 21.58
CA ARG A 846 6.66 -4.90 20.57
C ARG A 846 5.45 -4.00 20.78
N ASP A 847 5.59 -2.73 20.42
CA ASP A 847 4.44 -1.84 20.30
C ASP A 847 3.60 -2.18 19.05
N PRO A 848 2.40 -1.60 18.88
CA PRO A 848 1.53 -1.89 17.74
C PRO A 848 2.14 -1.53 16.38
N ASP A 849 3.13 -0.63 16.34
CA ASP A 849 3.90 -0.31 15.12
C ASP A 849 5.00 -1.37 14.86
N GLY A 850 5.09 -2.44 15.66
CA GLY A 850 6.10 -3.48 15.54
C GLY A 850 7.49 -3.09 16.09
N THR A 851 7.64 -1.93 16.72
CA THR A 851 8.91 -1.50 17.32
C THR A 851 9.21 -2.35 18.56
N PRO A 852 10.40 -2.97 18.69
CA PRO A 852 10.75 -3.72 19.90
C PRO A 852 10.96 -2.78 21.09
N ILE A 853 10.28 -3.07 22.20
CA ILE A 853 10.26 -2.23 23.42
C ILE A 853 10.99 -2.92 24.57
N THR A 854 10.73 -4.21 24.82
CA THR A 854 11.38 -4.97 25.89
C THR A 854 11.87 -6.34 25.42
N GLN A 855 12.88 -6.86 26.12
CA GLN A 855 13.41 -8.21 25.95
C GLN A 855 13.57 -8.88 27.31
N LYS A 856 13.24 -10.18 27.39
CA LYS A 856 13.59 -11.07 28.49
C LYS A 856 14.45 -12.23 27.97
N THR A 857 15.62 -12.40 28.56
CA THR A 857 16.57 -13.46 28.20
C THR A 857 16.19 -14.82 28.81
N PRO A 858 16.84 -15.92 28.38
CA PRO A 858 16.64 -17.23 28.99
C PRO A 858 17.02 -17.28 30.47
N THR A 859 17.98 -16.46 30.90
CA THR A 859 18.41 -16.33 32.30
C THR A 859 17.43 -15.53 33.16
N GLY A 860 16.40 -14.93 32.55
CA GLY A 860 15.42 -14.09 33.22
C GLY A 860 15.82 -12.61 33.32
N ALA A 861 17.00 -12.23 32.81
CA ALA A 861 17.40 -10.82 32.72
C ALA A 861 16.45 -10.06 31.77
N ARG A 862 16.18 -8.80 32.09
CA ARG A 862 15.21 -7.96 31.38
C ARG A 862 15.83 -6.65 30.94
N TYR A 863 15.52 -6.25 29.72
CA TYR A 863 16.04 -5.04 29.12
C TYR A 863 14.95 -4.26 28.40
N HIS A 864 15.04 -2.94 28.47
CA HIS A 864 14.33 -2.01 27.59
C HIS A 864 15.24 -1.63 26.42
N LEU A 865 14.67 -1.57 25.22
CA LEU A 865 15.40 -1.27 23.98
C LEU A 865 15.18 0.21 23.62
N ILE A 866 16.28 0.93 23.40
CA ILE A 866 16.29 2.32 22.93
C ILE A 866 16.40 2.30 21.41
N THR A 867 15.50 2.94 20.67
CA THR A 867 15.54 2.98 19.21
C THR A 867 15.70 4.40 18.64
N ASP A 868 16.25 4.48 17.42
CA ASP A 868 16.37 5.72 16.65
C ASP A 868 15.27 5.91 15.59
N TYR A 869 15.47 6.93 14.75
CA TYR A 869 14.55 7.32 13.68
C TYR A 869 14.34 6.25 12.59
N GLN A 870 15.26 5.29 12.45
CA GLN A 870 15.12 4.15 11.54
C GLN A 870 14.65 2.88 12.27
N GLY A 871 14.41 2.95 13.58
CA GLY A 871 14.14 1.79 14.43
C GLY A 871 15.40 1.02 14.83
N SER A 872 16.60 1.53 14.57
CA SER A 872 17.85 0.87 14.98
C SER A 872 17.99 0.91 16.50
N VAL A 873 18.34 -0.20 17.13
CA VAL A 873 18.51 -0.27 18.59
C VAL A 873 19.84 0.37 18.98
N LEU A 874 19.81 1.46 19.74
CA LEU A 874 20.97 2.23 20.20
C LEU A 874 21.53 1.76 21.55
N GLY A 875 20.71 1.09 22.37
CA GLY A 875 21.15 0.61 23.68
C GLY A 875 20.14 -0.23 24.43
N LEU A 876 20.62 -0.90 25.47
CA LEU A 876 19.82 -1.68 26.41
C LEU A 876 19.86 -1.04 27.79
N VAL A 877 18.70 -0.89 28.42
CA VAL A 877 18.58 -0.44 29.80
C VAL A 877 18.04 -1.59 30.64
N ASP A 878 18.72 -1.94 31.73
CA ASP A 878 18.28 -3.01 32.63
C ASP A 878 17.09 -2.60 33.51
N SER A 879 16.54 -3.54 34.28
CA SER A 879 15.40 -3.29 35.18
C SER A 879 15.68 -2.31 36.32
N ASN A 880 16.94 -1.99 36.61
CA ASN A 880 17.37 -1.01 37.61
C ASN A 880 17.60 0.39 37.01
N GLY A 881 17.34 0.54 35.70
CA GLY A 881 17.56 1.77 34.96
C GLY A 881 19.03 2.03 34.61
N ALA A 882 19.91 1.03 34.66
CA ALA A 882 21.30 1.17 34.25
C ALA A 882 21.47 0.81 32.76
N LEU A 883 22.37 1.55 32.08
CA LEU A 883 22.72 1.26 30.69
C LEU A 883 23.60 -0.01 30.65
N ALA A 884 23.07 -1.09 30.11
CA ALA A 884 23.72 -2.40 30.07
C ALA A 884 24.47 -2.67 28.75
N ALA A 885 24.07 -1.99 27.67
CA ALA A 885 24.77 -2.02 26.40
C ALA A 885 24.50 -0.76 25.57
N THR A 886 25.43 -0.42 24.69
CA THR A 886 25.23 0.58 23.62
C THR A 886 25.64 0.01 22.27
N TYR A 887 25.01 0.50 21.21
CA TYR A 887 25.28 0.09 19.85
C TYR A 887 25.47 1.30 18.94
N THR A 888 26.50 1.24 18.11
CA THR A 888 26.65 2.13 16.95
C THR A 888 26.70 1.29 15.68
N TYR A 889 26.41 1.92 14.55
CA TYR A 889 26.34 1.25 13.26
C TYR A 889 27.15 2.02 12.23
N SER A 890 27.89 1.28 11.40
CA SER A 890 28.33 1.79 10.10
C SER A 890 27.08 2.20 9.28
N PRO A 891 27.22 3.05 8.25
CA PRO A 891 26.07 3.43 7.42
C PRO A 891 25.28 2.24 6.86
N TYR A 892 25.97 1.16 6.49
CA TYR A 892 25.38 -0.07 5.94
C TYR A 892 25.14 -1.16 7.00
N GLY A 893 25.04 -0.78 8.28
CA GLY A 893 24.48 -1.64 9.32
C GLY A 893 25.44 -2.61 9.99
N THR A 894 26.76 -2.48 9.81
CA THR A 894 27.75 -3.23 10.60
C THR A 894 27.75 -2.68 12.03
N PRO A 895 27.40 -3.49 13.04
CA PRO A 895 27.25 -3.01 14.40
C PRO A 895 28.56 -3.05 15.20
N THR A 896 28.71 -2.08 16.09
CA THR A 896 29.69 -2.10 17.18
C THR A 896 28.93 -2.02 18.50
N GLY A 897 28.96 -3.10 19.28
CA GLY A 897 28.33 -3.17 20.61
C GLY A 897 29.36 -2.99 21.73
N THR A 898 29.00 -2.26 22.79
CA THR A 898 29.80 -2.15 24.01
C THR A 898 28.96 -2.39 25.25
N GLY A 899 29.59 -2.89 26.32
CA GLY A 899 28.93 -3.17 27.60
C GLY A 899 28.63 -4.66 27.83
N PRO A 900 28.32 -5.05 29.09
CA PRO A 900 28.20 -6.44 29.50
C PRO A 900 27.02 -7.19 28.84
N ALA A 901 26.03 -6.48 28.30
CA ALA A 901 24.88 -7.09 27.63
C ALA A 901 24.90 -6.93 26.10
N ALA A 902 26.03 -6.53 25.49
CA ALA A 902 26.11 -6.24 24.05
C ALA A 902 25.77 -7.46 23.16
N ASP A 903 26.11 -8.66 23.61
CA ASP A 903 25.88 -9.90 22.84
C ASP A 903 24.50 -10.53 23.08
N VAL A 904 23.69 -9.95 23.99
CA VAL A 904 22.36 -10.46 24.34
C VAL A 904 21.28 -10.03 23.34
N ASN A 905 21.47 -8.89 22.67
CA ASN A 905 20.48 -8.34 21.74
C ASN A 905 20.82 -8.66 20.29
N HIS A 906 19.83 -9.22 19.61
CA HIS A 906 19.87 -9.55 18.19
C HIS A 906 19.02 -8.63 17.32
N PHE A 907 18.09 -7.85 17.87
CA PHE A 907 17.39 -6.79 17.11
C PHE A 907 18.28 -5.55 17.06
N ARG A 908 18.93 -5.31 15.92
CA ARG A 908 20.03 -4.35 15.83
C ARG A 908 19.69 -3.22 14.88
N TRP A 909 20.39 -3.14 13.77
CA TRP A 909 20.20 -2.11 12.76
C TRP A 909 18.79 -2.20 12.15
N ILE A 910 18.13 -1.05 12.01
CA ILE A 910 16.74 -0.88 11.52
C ILE A 910 15.70 -1.80 12.19
N GLY A 911 15.97 -2.27 13.41
CA GLY A 911 15.09 -3.18 14.14
C GLY A 911 15.00 -4.59 13.55
N THR A 912 15.95 -4.99 12.69
CA THR A 912 16.01 -6.35 12.11
C THR A 912 16.75 -7.32 13.02
N TYR A 913 16.36 -8.59 12.97
CA TYR A 913 17.09 -9.66 13.68
C TYR A 913 18.39 -9.97 12.95
N GLN A 914 19.52 -9.80 13.63
CA GLN A 914 20.84 -10.14 13.14
C GLN A 914 21.28 -11.50 13.67
N LEU A 915 21.56 -12.42 12.76
CA LEU A 915 22.21 -13.70 13.07
C LEU A 915 23.63 -13.47 13.63
N ARG A 916 24.15 -14.42 14.40
CA ARG A 916 25.52 -14.37 14.97
C ARG A 916 26.59 -14.26 13.87
N GLY A 917 26.32 -14.81 12.68
CA GLY A 917 27.15 -14.65 11.49
C GLY A 917 27.06 -13.26 10.81
N GLY A 918 26.27 -12.33 11.34
CA GLY A 918 26.17 -10.94 10.87
C GLY A 918 25.12 -10.66 9.80
N THR A 919 24.42 -11.69 9.29
CA THR A 919 23.34 -11.52 8.32
C THR A 919 22.10 -10.93 8.99
N ASN A 920 21.54 -9.87 8.40
CA ASN A 920 20.27 -9.29 8.84
C ASN A 920 19.11 -9.97 8.12
N LEU A 921 18.14 -10.44 8.90
CA LEU A 921 16.93 -11.08 8.41
C LEU A 921 15.89 -10.01 8.07
N THR A 922 15.94 -9.51 6.84
CA THR A 922 14.91 -8.65 6.26
C THR A 922 13.77 -9.52 5.70
N GLY A 923 12.52 -9.05 5.67
CA GLY A 923 11.35 -9.87 5.32
C GLY A 923 11.54 -10.84 4.15
N HIS A 924 11.63 -10.35 2.91
CA HIS A 924 11.66 -11.12 1.68
C HIS A 924 13.06 -11.47 1.17
N ARG A 925 14.11 -10.78 1.60
CA ARG A 925 15.52 -10.97 1.19
C ARG A 925 16.42 -11.15 2.41
N ASN A 926 17.64 -11.67 2.25
CA ASN A 926 18.67 -11.61 3.29
C ASN A 926 19.64 -10.46 2.98
N TYR A 927 19.95 -9.65 3.99
CA TYR A 927 20.84 -8.51 3.86
C TYR A 927 22.18 -8.74 4.55
N HIS A 928 23.27 -8.40 3.86
CA HIS A 928 24.63 -8.57 4.36
C HIS A 928 25.32 -7.20 4.55
N PRO A 929 25.48 -6.71 5.79
CA PRO A 929 26.14 -5.43 6.07
C PRO A 929 27.54 -5.29 5.49
N ASN A 930 28.31 -6.38 5.50
CA ASN A 930 29.69 -6.40 4.99
C ASN A 930 29.77 -6.25 3.46
N TRP A 931 28.66 -6.44 2.74
CA TRP A 931 28.57 -6.20 1.31
C TRP A 931 27.74 -4.95 0.98
N GLY A 932 27.02 -4.41 1.96
CA GLY A 932 26.12 -3.28 1.78
C GLY A 932 24.93 -3.54 0.84
N ARG A 933 24.58 -4.81 0.58
CA ARG A 933 23.59 -5.21 -0.44
C ARG A 933 22.87 -6.52 -0.09
N PHE A 934 21.81 -6.82 -0.86
CA PHE A 934 21.09 -8.09 -0.79
C PHE A 934 21.81 -9.20 -1.56
N SER A 935 21.65 -10.45 -1.14
CA SER A 935 22.19 -11.65 -1.82
C SER A 935 21.25 -12.24 -2.87
N GLN A 936 20.06 -11.66 -3.04
CA GLN A 936 18.97 -12.10 -3.91
C GLN A 936 18.39 -10.88 -4.62
N THR A 937 17.85 -11.08 -5.82
CA THR A 937 17.09 -10.05 -6.55
C THR A 937 15.85 -9.62 -5.76
N ASP A 938 15.45 -8.35 -5.88
CA ASP A 938 14.14 -7.87 -5.40
C ASP A 938 13.02 -8.72 -6.04
N PRO A 939 12.28 -9.54 -5.27
CA PRO A 939 11.23 -10.38 -5.83
C PRO A 939 10.04 -9.56 -6.38
N THR A 940 9.96 -8.27 -6.05
CA THR A 940 8.92 -7.38 -6.56
C THR A 940 9.31 -6.73 -7.89
N ASN A 941 10.60 -6.71 -8.27
CA ASN A 941 11.12 -5.96 -9.41
C ASN A 941 10.65 -4.49 -9.46
N GLN A 942 10.35 -3.91 -8.32
CA GLN A 942 9.95 -2.50 -8.22
C GLN A 942 11.17 -1.60 -8.08
N GLU A 943 12.28 -2.12 -7.55
CA GLU A 943 13.59 -1.47 -7.59
C GLU A 943 14.27 -1.72 -8.94
N PRO A 944 14.67 -0.68 -9.71
CA PRO A 944 15.39 -0.86 -10.97
C PRO A 944 16.80 -1.41 -10.79
N ASN A 945 17.39 -1.23 -9.61
CA ASN A 945 18.57 -1.99 -9.23
C ASN A 945 18.15 -3.14 -8.31
N PRO A 946 18.23 -4.41 -8.77
CA PRO A 946 17.64 -5.53 -8.04
C PRO A 946 18.39 -5.94 -6.76
N TYR A 947 19.62 -5.46 -6.53
CA TYR A 947 20.45 -5.83 -5.37
C TYR A 947 20.73 -4.67 -4.41
N ASN A 948 20.47 -3.45 -4.84
CA ASN A 948 20.83 -2.27 -4.06
C ASN A 948 20.02 -2.20 -2.75
N TYR A 949 20.63 -1.65 -1.71
CA TYR A 949 19.93 -1.38 -0.47
C TYR A 949 19.60 0.11 -0.36
N ALA A 950 18.35 0.43 0.00
CA ALA A 950 17.93 1.78 0.30
C ALA A 950 18.27 2.79 -0.80
N THR A 951 18.27 2.37 -2.07
CA THR A 951 18.68 3.16 -3.24
C THR A 951 20.07 3.82 -3.11
N GLY A 952 20.98 3.29 -2.29
CA GLY A 952 22.30 3.89 -2.01
C GLY A 952 22.29 4.99 -0.94
N ASP A 953 21.19 5.15 -0.19
CA ASP A 953 21.07 6.10 0.93
C ASP A 953 20.61 5.40 2.22
N PRO A 954 21.49 4.61 2.86
CA PRO A 954 21.13 3.82 4.03
C PRO A 954 20.98 4.68 5.31
N ILE A 955 21.34 5.97 5.26
CA ILE A 955 21.26 6.89 6.39
C ILE A 955 19.86 7.47 6.53
N ASN A 956 19.20 7.78 5.41
CA ASN A 956 17.88 8.42 5.42
C ASN A 956 16.76 7.46 5.04
N LYS A 957 17.10 6.24 4.59
CA LYS A 957 16.12 5.25 4.14
C LYS A 957 16.42 3.86 4.71
N SER A 958 15.38 3.05 4.82
CA SER A 958 15.47 1.68 5.30
C SER A 958 14.58 0.75 4.48
N ASP A 959 15.02 -0.49 4.26
CA ASP A 959 14.18 -1.59 3.75
C ASP A 959 14.11 -2.71 4.79
N PRO A 960 13.29 -2.57 5.85
CA PRO A 960 13.12 -3.62 6.85
C PRO A 960 12.41 -4.86 6.27
N THR A 961 11.69 -4.70 5.16
CA THR A 961 10.91 -5.77 4.53
C THR A 961 11.71 -6.60 3.53
N GLY A 962 12.90 -6.16 3.10
CA GLY A 962 13.63 -6.74 1.99
C GLY A 962 12.86 -6.70 0.66
N ALA A 963 11.92 -5.78 0.48
CA ALA A 963 11.11 -5.60 -0.73
C ALA A 963 10.63 -4.14 -0.89
N TYR A 964 11.18 -3.21 -0.10
CA TYR A 964 10.78 -1.81 -0.16
C TYR A 964 11.24 -1.20 -1.46
N SER A 965 10.32 -0.58 -2.19
CA SER A 965 10.64 0.26 -3.34
C SER A 965 10.49 1.73 -3.01
N GLY A 966 11.01 2.60 -3.88
CA GLY A 966 10.78 4.05 -3.79
C GLY A 966 9.29 4.44 -3.81
N ALA A 967 8.41 3.58 -4.35
CA ALA A 967 6.96 3.75 -4.33
C ALA A 967 6.33 3.38 -2.98
N ASP A 968 6.91 2.40 -2.28
CA ASP A 968 6.51 2.00 -0.92
C ASP A 968 7.04 2.99 0.15
N PHE A 969 8.12 3.73 -0.13
CA PHE A 969 8.73 4.72 0.78
C PHE A 969 7.76 5.75 1.37
N GLY A 970 6.64 6.00 0.69
CA GLY A 970 5.59 6.84 1.23
C GLY A 970 4.84 6.28 2.45
N GLN A 971 5.15 5.07 2.92
CA GLN A 971 4.37 4.43 3.97
C GLN A 971 5.16 4.19 5.28
N ASP A 972 6.47 3.91 5.25
CA ASP A 972 7.27 3.66 6.48
C ASP A 972 8.58 4.45 6.55
N ILE A 973 8.50 5.76 6.82
CA ILE A 973 9.38 6.29 7.86
C ILE A 973 8.59 6.22 9.16
N GLY A 974 9.26 5.71 10.19
CA GLY A 974 8.76 5.52 11.54
C GLY A 974 7.85 6.66 11.96
N SER A 975 6.82 6.27 12.71
CA SER A 975 5.62 7.01 13.08
C SER A 975 5.80 8.46 13.55
N GLN A 976 6.99 9.08 13.57
CA GLN A 976 7.24 10.43 14.08
C GLN A 976 8.40 11.23 13.50
N ALA A 977 9.17 10.75 12.53
CA ALA A 977 10.48 11.36 12.24
C ALA A 977 10.70 11.70 10.76
N GLY A 978 9.97 12.66 10.20
CA GLY A 978 10.50 13.48 9.10
C GLY A 978 9.60 13.69 7.90
N ALA A 979 8.66 14.63 8.04
CA ALA A 979 7.69 14.93 7.01
C ALA A 979 8.31 15.64 5.80
N ALA A 980 7.80 15.24 4.63
CA ALA A 980 7.59 15.97 3.39
C ALA A 980 8.65 15.89 2.26
N ILE A 981 8.19 15.42 1.09
CA ILE A 981 8.48 15.82 -0.31
C ILE A 981 8.08 14.72 -1.31
N GLY A 982 6.97 14.92 -2.03
CA GLY A 982 6.48 13.99 -3.05
C GLY A 982 5.14 14.42 -3.63
N GLY A 983 5.15 15.49 -4.42
CA GLY A 983 4.00 15.98 -5.16
C GLY A 983 3.51 15.00 -6.23
N ALA A 984 2.17 14.92 -6.36
CA ALA A 984 1.38 14.31 -7.45
C ALA A 984 0.59 13.01 -7.16
N ALA A 985 0.93 12.18 -6.16
CA ALA A 985 0.14 10.94 -5.91
C ALA A 985 -0.56 10.88 -4.53
N VAL A 986 -0.19 11.72 -3.56
CA VAL A 986 -0.78 11.71 -2.20
C VAL A 986 -1.86 12.76 -2.06
N ALA A 987 -2.64 12.91 -3.10
CA ALA A 987 -3.77 13.80 -3.06
C ALA A 987 -5.05 13.05 -2.61
N GLY A 988 -5.05 11.70 -2.62
CA GLY A 988 -6.22 10.87 -2.34
C GLY A 988 -6.24 10.08 -1.03
N VAL A 989 -5.21 10.11 -0.17
CA VAL A 989 -5.24 9.27 1.07
C VAL A 989 -5.79 10.03 2.27
N CYS A 990 -5.37 11.28 2.53
CA CYS A 990 -5.99 12.14 3.56
C CYS A 990 -7.31 12.78 3.12
N ALA A 991 -7.70 12.59 1.86
CA ALA A 991 -8.96 13.08 1.35
C ALA A 991 -10.16 12.30 1.90
N VAL A 992 -9.97 11.07 2.38
CA VAL A 992 -11.06 10.09 2.37
C VAL A 992 -11.16 9.25 3.64
N THR A 993 -10.62 9.68 4.78
CA THR A 993 -10.93 9.06 6.09
C THR A 993 -11.16 10.16 7.11
N ALA A 994 -12.35 10.22 7.69
CA ALA A 994 -12.77 11.17 8.71
C ALA A 994 -12.57 10.58 10.12
N GLY A 995 -11.40 9.97 10.35
CA GLY A 995 -10.92 9.66 11.69
C GLY A 995 -9.76 10.58 12.07
N VAL A 996 -9.71 11.04 13.32
CA VAL A 996 -8.46 11.54 13.92
C VAL A 996 -7.56 10.34 14.16
N GLY A 997 -6.86 10.05 13.08
CA GLY A 997 -5.71 9.17 12.98
C GLY A 997 -4.92 9.49 11.70
N CYS A 998 -5.30 10.54 10.95
CA CYS A 998 -4.48 11.09 9.87
C CYS A 998 -3.30 11.87 10.44
N ILE A 999 -2.40 11.13 11.10
CA ILE A 999 -1.01 11.56 11.32
C ILE A 999 -0.52 12.13 10.00
N VAL A 1000 0.23 13.23 10.13
CA VAL A 1000 1.08 13.87 9.12
C VAL A 1000 1.90 12.82 8.37
N GLY A 1001 1.26 12.13 7.43
CA GLY A 1001 1.81 11.08 6.57
C GLY A 1001 2.15 11.69 5.22
N GLY A 1002 2.93 12.77 5.26
CA GLY A 1002 3.40 13.49 4.08
C GLY A 1002 4.68 12.87 3.56
N ILE A 1003 4.53 11.94 2.63
CA ILE A 1003 5.53 11.19 1.86
C ILE A 1003 6.69 12.06 1.36
N ALA A 1004 7.93 11.56 1.54
CA ALA A 1004 9.20 12.28 1.36
C ALA A 1004 10.41 11.41 0.91
N ALA A 1005 10.33 10.67 -0.20
CA ALA A 1005 11.55 10.30 -0.96
C ALA A 1005 11.44 10.53 -2.47
N GLY A 1006 10.39 11.19 -2.94
CA GLY A 1006 10.10 11.22 -4.37
C GLY A 1006 11.02 12.11 -5.21
N ALA A 1007 11.62 13.16 -4.63
CA ALA A 1007 12.26 14.19 -5.46
C ALA A 1007 13.75 13.97 -5.78
N ILE A 1008 14.46 13.10 -5.06
CA ILE A 1008 15.88 12.79 -5.35
C ILE A 1008 16.08 11.40 -5.93
N PHE A 1009 15.19 10.47 -5.56
CA PHE A 1009 15.22 9.09 -6.04
C PHE A 1009 14.03 8.70 -6.91
N GLY A 1010 13.23 9.68 -7.36
CA GLY A 1010 12.35 9.52 -8.52
C GLY A 1010 13.09 9.28 -9.85
N GLY A 1011 14.37 8.87 -9.79
CA GLY A 1011 15.29 8.62 -10.88
C GLY A 1011 15.71 7.16 -11.07
N VAL A 1012 15.44 6.28 -10.09
CA VAL A 1012 15.77 4.85 -10.22
C VAL A 1012 14.64 4.07 -9.53
N GLY A 1013 13.38 4.23 -9.99
CA GLY A 1013 12.27 3.34 -9.59
C GLY A 1013 10.95 4.00 -9.18
N GLY A 1014 10.77 5.30 -9.40
CA GLY A 1014 9.65 6.02 -8.80
C GLY A 1014 9.14 7.24 -9.56
N ALA A 1015 9.31 7.30 -10.89
CA ALA A 1015 8.54 8.20 -11.74
C ALA A 1015 7.69 7.35 -12.68
N ALA A 1016 6.36 7.41 -12.53
CA ALA A 1016 5.34 6.70 -13.32
C ALA A 1016 5.15 5.18 -13.05
N GLY A 1017 4.91 4.78 -11.80
CA GLY A 1017 4.58 3.38 -11.45
C GLY A 1017 3.49 3.23 -10.39
N ALA A 1018 2.21 3.36 -10.76
CA ALA A 1018 1.07 3.04 -9.91
C ALA A 1018 0.77 1.53 -9.81
N LEU A 1019 0.40 1.12 -8.58
CA LEU A 1019 -0.68 0.18 -8.21
C LEU A 1019 -1.26 -0.71 -9.33
N ILE A 1020 -0.88 -1.99 -9.36
CA ILE A 1020 -1.72 -3.08 -9.89
C ILE A 1020 -1.68 -4.27 -8.93
N GLY A 1021 -2.79 -4.43 -8.19
CA GLY A 1021 -3.09 -5.61 -7.39
C GLY A 1021 -4.53 -5.52 -6.88
N GLY A 1022 -5.46 -6.12 -7.65
CA GLY A 1022 -6.86 -6.43 -7.30
C GLY A 1022 -7.68 -5.44 -6.46
N GLY A 1023 -8.71 -4.86 -7.10
CA GLY A 1023 -9.86 -4.25 -6.42
C GLY A 1023 -9.85 -2.72 -6.38
N ASP A 1024 -10.95 -2.16 -6.85
CA ASP A 1024 -11.39 -0.76 -6.78
C ASP A 1024 -10.89 0.27 -7.81
N LYS A 1025 -11.87 0.72 -8.59
CA LYS A 1025 -11.83 1.85 -9.53
C LYS A 1025 -11.48 3.20 -8.91
N ASN A 1026 -11.59 3.34 -7.59
CA ASN A 1026 -11.35 4.62 -6.92
C ASN A 1026 -9.85 4.92 -6.69
N LYS A 1027 -8.95 4.15 -7.32
CA LYS A 1027 -7.48 4.29 -7.20
C LYS A 1027 -6.74 4.16 -8.54
N VAL A 1028 -7.43 4.32 -9.67
CA VAL A 1028 -6.86 4.09 -11.01
C VAL A 1028 -6.22 5.38 -11.54
N GLY A 1029 -4.92 5.30 -11.84
CA GLY A 1029 -4.13 6.37 -12.46
C GLY A 1029 -2.66 5.97 -12.60
N ASP A 1030 -2.35 5.32 -13.74
CA ASP A 1030 -1.06 5.20 -14.44
C ASP A 1030 0.17 4.51 -13.80
N GLY A 1031 0.56 3.36 -14.37
CA GLY A 1031 1.92 2.83 -14.26
C GLY A 1031 2.08 1.41 -14.81
N PHE A 1032 2.42 1.29 -16.09
CA PHE A 1032 2.41 0.03 -16.84
C PHE A 1032 3.70 -0.83 -16.70
N ILE A 1033 4.83 -0.29 -16.23
CA ILE A 1033 6.15 -0.95 -16.39
C ILE A 1033 6.55 -1.80 -15.18
N SER A 1034 6.51 -1.25 -13.97
CA SER A 1034 6.83 -2.01 -12.74
C SER A 1034 5.66 -2.87 -12.25
N GLY A 1035 4.44 -2.57 -12.70
CA GLY A 1035 3.23 -3.33 -12.35
C GLY A 1035 3.08 -4.66 -13.09
N ALA A 1036 3.64 -4.80 -14.29
CA ALA A 1036 3.55 -6.04 -15.06
C ALA A 1036 4.47 -7.14 -14.48
N VAL A 1037 5.68 -6.78 -14.05
CA VAL A 1037 6.64 -7.72 -13.44
C VAL A 1037 6.39 -7.88 -11.93
N GLY A 1038 6.16 -6.80 -11.20
CA GLY A 1038 5.84 -6.86 -9.77
C GLY A 1038 4.44 -7.36 -9.45
N GLY A 1039 3.48 -7.17 -10.35
CA GLY A 1039 2.15 -7.79 -10.28
C GLY A 1039 2.16 -9.26 -10.70
N ALA A 1040 3.09 -9.69 -11.56
CA ALA A 1040 3.26 -11.10 -11.91
C ALA A 1040 4.03 -11.87 -10.83
N ILE A 1041 5.19 -11.39 -10.38
CA ILE A 1041 6.00 -12.10 -9.37
C ILE A 1041 5.53 -11.79 -7.95
N GLY A 1042 5.23 -10.52 -7.65
CA GLY A 1042 4.73 -10.07 -6.35
C GLY A 1042 3.20 -10.21 -6.17
N GLY A 1043 2.39 -10.33 -7.22
CA GLY A 1043 0.95 -10.59 -7.08
C GLY A 1043 0.64 -12.00 -6.58
N GLY A 1044 1.50 -12.95 -6.91
CA GLY A 1044 1.47 -14.33 -6.42
C GLY A 1044 2.12 -14.51 -5.04
N LEU A 1045 3.28 -13.87 -4.80
CA LEU A 1045 4.04 -14.01 -3.55
C LEU A 1045 3.67 -12.96 -2.47
N GLY A 1046 3.49 -11.69 -2.85
CA GLY A 1046 3.17 -10.58 -1.94
C GLY A 1046 1.68 -10.21 -1.84
N GLY A 1047 0.87 -10.49 -2.87
CA GLY A 1047 -0.56 -10.14 -2.93
C GLY A 1047 -1.42 -10.86 -1.88
N LEU A 1048 -0.97 -12.01 -1.39
CA LEU A 1048 -1.72 -12.87 -0.49
C LEU A 1048 -1.26 -12.88 0.96
N LEU A 1049 0.01 -12.60 1.22
CA LEU A 1049 0.57 -12.51 2.56
C LEU A 1049 0.71 -11.05 3.02
N GLY A 1050 0.75 -10.11 2.08
CA GLY A 1050 0.78 -8.67 2.35
C GLY A 1050 -0.57 -8.09 2.76
N LYS A 1051 -1.72 -8.57 2.27
CA LYS A 1051 -3.02 -8.06 2.77
C LYS A 1051 -3.40 -8.61 4.15
N GLY A 1052 -2.71 -9.61 4.70
CA GLY A 1052 -2.84 -10.02 6.10
C GLY A 1052 -1.84 -9.29 6.99
N GLY A 1053 -0.55 -9.32 6.63
CA GLY A 1053 0.54 -8.71 7.40
C GLY A 1053 0.69 -7.19 7.24
N LYS A 1054 0.58 -6.63 6.03
CA LYS A 1054 0.55 -5.16 5.82
C LYS A 1054 -0.78 -4.54 6.28
N LEU A 1055 -1.88 -5.30 6.41
CA LEU A 1055 -3.09 -4.81 7.10
C LEU A 1055 -2.91 -4.74 8.61
N LEU A 1056 -2.22 -5.73 9.20
CA LEU A 1056 -1.85 -5.70 10.61
C LEU A 1056 -0.95 -4.48 10.87
N TYR A 1057 0.03 -4.19 10.02
CA TYR A 1057 0.91 -3.03 10.19
C TYR A 1057 0.24 -1.66 9.87
N LYS A 1058 -0.67 -1.59 8.88
CA LYS A 1058 -1.30 -0.31 8.47
C LYS A 1058 -2.56 0.08 9.26
N LYS A 1059 -3.22 -0.86 9.95
CA LYS A 1059 -4.50 -0.56 10.65
C LYS A 1059 -4.34 -0.08 12.08
N PHE A 1060 -3.12 -0.12 12.64
CA PHE A 1060 -2.83 0.45 13.97
C PHE A 1060 -2.71 1.98 13.99
N LYS A 1061 -2.83 2.63 12.82
CA LYS A 1061 -2.83 4.11 12.66
C LYS A 1061 -4.19 4.69 12.25
N ARG A 1062 -5.31 4.05 12.60
CA ARG A 1062 -6.63 4.65 12.45
C ARG A 1062 -7.24 5.00 13.79
#